data_AF-A0A9E1IZ48-F1
#
_entry.id   AF-A0A9E1IZ48-F1
#
_cell.length_a   1.000
_cell.length_b   1.000
_cell.length_c   1.000
_cell.angle_alpha   90.00
_cell.angle_beta   90.00
_cell.angle_gamma   90.00
#
_symmetry.space_group_name_H-M   'P 1'
#
loop_
_entity.id
_entity.type
_entity.pdbx_description
1 polymer ?
#
loop_
_entity_poly.entity_id
_entity_poly.type
_entity_poly.pdbx_seq_one_letter_code
_entity_poly.pdbx_strand_id
1 'polypeptide(L)'
;MRLKKQFCVFTLFIIFGVGCSALEKTYQKTQNVVGSLIPIDKENYSPILTFGSNIDIEFARHQFNRSEYAVSEFYIKKTLANRPDNREAIQLLPWAYFFQKRFDKALVAFKQAHARYKKDPTPLLGMGWCFFSLKDYQKALESFERAERFAPHSYEVHKGKAFSYLKQSQSQLAKEEFGKIFQPAKVIELLETWETWNQSTHPWEIVPSSPESRSIFTLPVEFPRYRSLLMGMPSNNLESLNSAWKSFYQRKYAKAADIFEDLTQTNSPNLDAVNGLAWSLLHLKQINKSEKVFKEILEIYPHFLGAFRGLEEIEEIKKHQAIYVQYYMDLGKHQLAVTKLDELLDQYSDWAHLYNQYGKVFLARNEYEKARDYFMDALEYSPHNNTAQLGLENVQKALDKQLYKADQALKKGDYKTATLIYHDYLGDEEWETTQFKVAHAYNGLGWSQFQKKQYEYAIDKFSKSIEHEDYEASSAKGLGLSLYAIKNYQDAIPYLETALKADPKNKNLEYKLDWSILRSEPLDSSKSYFEKILVDQPLSASPYMALGWIHYGMNNPDLAVEYFLKAISLDPDFALTQEFMDLLKKERFGWQVYNSLGWTYYQKQMYDKAMNMFKISLRIQPNKSEARKGMGYVYFVKEKYDFAITMLEQCLALNPDPNPVFERVAGPNAIAPFQMQTTARTKLGRTHYINGDISMAINQFNEEIRLNPIQPDAFDGLGWAYLNQGRILEARSAFNKAIELEPLNNSAHKGLNEAKLVMTEKRLKTKIASPFFSLKTSPN
;
A
#
# COMPACT_ATOMS: atom_id res chain seq x y z
N MET A 1 36.61 51.39 8.32
CA MET A 1 36.66 50.74 9.66
C MET A 1 35.22 50.72 10.19
N ARG A 2 34.52 49.59 10.03
CA ARG A 2 33.88 48.74 11.09
C ARG A 2 32.66 49.40 11.76
N LEU A 3 31.44 48.84 11.82
CA LEU A 3 31.03 47.43 11.95
C LEU A 3 29.61 47.18 11.38
N LYS A 4 29.38 45.91 11.01
CA LYS A 4 28.21 45.32 10.33
C LYS A 4 27.01 45.09 11.27
N LYS A 5 25.81 45.13 10.66
CA LYS A 5 24.55 44.52 11.12
C LYS A 5 24.70 43.01 11.36
N GLN A 6 24.21 42.52 12.48
CA GLN A 6 23.87 41.10 12.69
C GLN A 6 22.36 40.92 12.55
N PHE A 7 21.96 40.21 11.49
CA PHE A 7 20.75 39.38 11.45
C PHE A 7 21.18 38.00 11.98
N CYS A 8 20.51 37.48 13.01
CA CYS A 8 20.62 36.08 13.46
C CYS A 8 19.19 35.56 13.67
N VAL A 9 18.70 34.69 12.78
CA VAL A 9 18.61 33.23 12.94
C VAL A 9 17.64 32.83 14.06
N PHE A 10 16.36 32.68 13.70
CA PHE A 10 15.45 31.66 14.23
C PHE A 10 14.41 31.39 13.14
N THR A 11 13.88 30.16 13.09
CA THR A 11 12.91 29.57 12.16
C THR A 11 13.43 29.07 10.80
N LEU A 12 14.00 27.86 10.80
CA LEU A 12 13.93 26.94 9.66
C LEU A 12 13.88 25.49 10.18
N PHE A 13 12.69 25.06 10.61
CA PHE A 13 12.25 23.67 10.68
C PHE A 13 10.73 23.71 10.51
N ILE A 14 10.16 22.65 9.91
CA ILE A 14 8.75 22.49 9.46
C ILE A 14 8.59 22.68 7.94
N ILE A 15 9.23 21.77 7.18
CA ILE A 15 8.69 21.23 5.92
C ILE A 15 8.95 19.71 5.96
N PHE A 16 8.26 19.02 6.87
CA PHE A 16 8.14 17.55 6.86
C PHE A 16 6.70 17.21 6.51
N GLY A 17 6.50 16.83 5.25
CA GLY A 17 5.21 16.43 4.70
C GLY A 17 5.17 14.94 4.29
N VAL A 18 6.01 14.11 4.92
CA VAL A 18 5.72 12.68 5.12
C VAL A 18 5.95 12.48 6.61
N GLY A 19 4.86 12.31 7.35
CA GLY A 19 4.92 12.20 8.79
C GLY A 19 5.73 10.98 9.21
N CYS A 20 6.69 11.20 10.11
CA CYS A 20 7.11 10.21 11.10
C CYS A 20 5.90 9.53 11.74
N SER A 21 4.71 10.14 11.79
CA SER A 21 3.49 9.53 12.35
C SER A 21 2.94 8.34 11.56
N ALA A 22 3.22 8.17 10.27
CA ALA A 22 2.84 6.96 9.54
C ALA A 22 3.79 5.81 9.88
N LEU A 23 5.11 6.10 9.92
CA LEU A 23 6.16 5.20 10.39
C LEU A 23 5.95 4.80 11.85
N GLU A 24 5.56 5.74 12.70
CA GLU A 24 5.35 5.58 14.14
C GLU A 24 3.99 4.93 14.44
N LYS A 25 2.92 5.19 13.66
CA LYS A 25 1.65 4.43 13.77
C LYS A 25 1.76 3.01 13.23
N THR A 26 2.52 2.77 12.16
CA THR A 26 2.76 1.37 11.69
C THR A 26 3.68 0.63 12.65
N TYR A 27 4.74 1.27 13.14
CA TYR A 27 5.68 0.72 14.14
C TYR A 27 5.02 0.52 15.52
N GLN A 28 4.24 1.47 16.03
CA GLN A 28 3.48 1.31 17.28
C GLN A 28 2.34 0.29 17.13
N LYS A 29 1.70 0.16 15.95
CA LYS A 29 0.79 -0.97 15.70
C LYS A 29 1.52 -2.30 15.72
N THR A 30 2.71 -2.41 15.12
CA THR A 30 3.52 -3.64 15.18
C THR A 30 4.00 -3.92 16.61
N GLN A 31 4.35 -2.90 17.39
CA GLN A 31 4.76 -3.02 18.79
C GLN A 31 3.58 -3.41 19.70
N ASN A 32 2.39 -2.86 19.46
CA ASN A 32 1.16 -3.18 20.20
C ASN A 32 0.58 -4.56 19.86
N VAL A 33 0.73 -5.02 18.60
CA VAL A 33 0.30 -6.36 18.17
C VAL A 33 1.20 -7.43 18.79
N VAL A 34 2.52 -7.21 18.83
CA VAL A 34 3.48 -8.11 19.52
C VAL A 34 3.32 -8.03 21.05
N GLY A 35 3.00 -6.86 21.62
CA GLY A 35 2.74 -6.70 23.05
C GLY A 35 1.43 -7.31 23.54
N SER A 36 0.47 -7.60 22.65
CA SER A 36 -0.84 -8.16 23.02
C SER A 36 -0.84 -9.65 23.37
N LEU A 37 0.32 -10.32 23.24
CA LEU A 37 0.51 -11.73 23.58
C LEU A 37 0.91 -11.96 25.05
N ILE A 38 1.05 -10.92 25.89
CA ILE A 38 1.48 -11.04 27.30
C ILE A 38 0.72 -10.05 28.18
N PRO A 39 0.11 -10.45 29.31
CA PRO A 39 -0.26 -9.52 30.36
C PRO A 39 1.02 -9.06 31.08
N ILE A 40 1.44 -7.82 30.85
CA ILE A 40 2.51 -7.18 31.62
C ILE A 40 1.88 -6.03 32.39
N ASP A 41 2.09 -6.03 33.70
CA ASP A 41 1.68 -4.98 34.62
C ASP A 41 2.10 -3.60 34.08
N LYS A 42 1.10 -2.71 34.04
CA LYS A 42 1.30 -1.29 33.74
C LYS A 42 2.06 -0.65 34.88
N GLU A 43 3.38 -0.67 34.87
CA GLU A 43 4.17 0.33 35.58
C GLU A 43 5.62 0.35 35.09
N ASN A 44 6.07 1.54 34.70
CA ASN A 44 7.44 1.91 34.31
C ASN A 44 7.97 1.28 33.01
N TYR A 45 7.94 2.05 31.92
CA TYR A 45 9.14 2.60 31.26
C TYR A 45 8.71 3.57 30.16
N SER A 46 8.94 4.86 30.38
CA SER A 46 9.38 5.75 29.30
C SER A 46 10.90 5.59 29.19
N PRO A 47 11.45 5.11 28.07
CA PRO A 47 12.73 5.57 27.62
C PRO A 47 12.45 6.71 26.64
N ILE A 48 12.88 7.91 27.02
CA ILE A 48 13.28 8.95 26.07
C ILE A 48 13.96 8.25 24.89
N LEU A 49 13.39 8.43 23.69
CA LEU A 49 13.92 7.96 22.41
C LEU A 49 15.44 8.17 22.38
N THR A 50 16.20 7.09 22.57
CA THR A 50 17.60 7.05 22.19
C THR A 50 17.65 7.05 20.66
N PHE A 51 17.72 8.25 20.08
CA PHE A 51 17.98 8.45 18.66
C PHE A 51 19.21 7.63 18.25
N GLY A 52 19.01 6.54 17.50
CA GLY A 52 20.07 5.57 17.25
C GLY A 52 19.85 4.67 16.04
N SER A 53 20.16 5.14 14.84
CA SER A 53 20.97 4.43 13.83
C SER A 53 20.55 3.06 13.22
N ASN A 54 19.50 2.39 13.69
CA ASN A 54 19.01 1.09 13.19
C ASN A 54 17.62 1.11 12.55
N ILE A 55 16.97 2.28 12.46
CA ILE A 55 15.59 2.41 11.92
C ILE A 55 15.50 1.93 10.46
N ASP A 56 16.51 2.25 9.64
CA ASP A 56 16.48 1.90 8.22
C ASP A 56 16.54 0.38 7.98
N ILE A 57 17.32 -0.36 8.77
CA ILE A 57 17.45 -1.82 8.59
C ILE A 57 16.22 -2.57 9.12
N GLU A 58 15.65 -2.12 10.25
CA GLU A 58 14.40 -2.65 10.79
C GLU A 58 13.22 -2.42 9.83
N PHE A 59 13.13 -1.21 9.27
CA PHE A 59 12.14 -0.92 8.23
C PHE A 59 12.36 -1.81 7.00
N ALA A 60 13.60 -1.96 6.55
CA ALA A 60 13.91 -2.80 5.40
C ALA A 60 13.52 -4.27 5.63
N ARG A 61 13.72 -4.79 6.85
CA ARG A 61 13.29 -6.13 7.26
C ARG A 61 11.78 -6.26 7.26
N HIS A 62 11.07 -5.29 7.81
CA HIS A 62 9.61 -5.28 7.80
C HIS A 62 9.06 -5.30 6.36
N GLN A 63 9.66 -4.52 5.45
CA GLN A 63 9.25 -4.55 4.04
C GLN A 63 9.64 -5.84 3.33
N PHE A 64 10.77 -6.45 3.67
CA PHE A 64 11.15 -7.77 3.16
C PHE A 64 10.08 -8.82 3.50
N ASN A 65 9.59 -8.78 4.75
CA ASN A 65 8.59 -9.70 5.28
C ASN A 65 7.22 -9.58 4.58
N ARG A 66 6.86 -8.36 4.16
CA ARG A 66 5.64 -8.10 3.36
C ARG A 66 5.78 -8.46 1.87
N SER A 67 6.89 -9.08 1.47
CA SER A 67 7.26 -9.32 0.07
C SER A 67 7.48 -8.05 -0.76
N GLU A 68 7.68 -6.91 -0.11
CA GLU A 68 8.01 -5.62 -0.75
C GLU A 68 9.53 -5.51 -0.99
N TYR A 69 10.10 -6.51 -1.68
CA TYR A 69 11.56 -6.72 -1.78
C TYR A 69 12.33 -5.56 -2.42
N ALA A 70 11.70 -4.78 -3.31
CA ALA A 70 12.32 -3.61 -3.93
C ALA A 70 12.47 -2.45 -2.93
N VAL A 71 11.47 -2.25 -2.06
CA VAL A 71 11.54 -1.26 -0.98
C VAL A 71 12.59 -1.70 0.05
N SER A 72 12.58 -2.99 0.41
CA SER A 72 13.59 -3.58 1.28
C SER A 72 15.01 -3.38 0.73
N GLU A 73 15.28 -3.69 -0.55
CA GLU A 73 16.58 -3.49 -1.20
C GLU A 73 17.11 -2.05 -1.02
N PHE A 74 16.25 -1.06 -1.19
CA PHE A 74 16.63 0.35 -1.05
C PHE A 74 17.11 0.68 0.36
N TYR A 75 16.31 0.36 1.38
CA TYR A 75 16.66 0.66 2.77
C TYR A 75 17.84 -0.17 3.28
N ILE A 76 18.03 -1.39 2.76
CA ILE A 76 19.26 -2.17 3.00
C ILE A 76 20.47 -1.45 2.42
N LYS A 77 20.41 -0.97 1.17
CA LYS A 77 21.52 -0.21 0.56
C LYS A 77 21.79 1.11 1.26
N LYS A 78 20.74 1.81 1.69
CA LYS A 78 20.87 3.03 2.50
C LYS A 78 21.60 2.73 3.82
N THR A 79 21.24 1.63 4.47
CA THR A 79 21.94 1.14 5.66
C THR A 79 23.41 0.86 5.36
N LEU A 80 23.73 0.19 4.26
CA LEU A 80 25.11 -0.11 3.85
C LEU A 80 25.91 1.11 3.44
N ALA A 81 25.28 2.14 2.86
CA ALA A 81 25.94 3.40 2.54
C ALA A 81 26.39 4.13 3.81
N ASN A 82 25.54 4.14 4.84
CA ASN A 82 25.85 4.75 6.14
C ASN A 82 26.75 3.86 7.01
N ARG A 83 26.60 2.53 6.88
CA ARG A 83 27.29 1.51 7.67
C ARG A 83 27.68 0.33 6.76
N PRO A 84 28.82 0.43 6.07
CA PRO A 84 29.26 -0.60 5.13
C PRO A 84 29.43 -1.98 5.77
N ASP A 85 29.64 -2.06 7.08
CA ASP A 85 29.88 -3.30 7.83
C ASP A 85 28.64 -3.83 8.59
N ASN A 86 27.46 -3.25 8.37
CA ASN A 86 26.23 -3.75 8.98
C ASN A 86 25.95 -5.20 8.52
N ARG A 87 26.14 -6.17 9.42
CA ARG A 87 26.02 -7.60 9.14
C ARG A 87 24.66 -7.99 8.57
N GLU A 88 23.61 -7.48 9.18
CA GLU A 88 22.23 -7.77 8.84
C GLU A 88 21.90 -7.30 7.42
N ALA A 89 22.31 -6.09 7.08
CA ALA A 89 22.16 -5.52 5.76
C ALA A 89 22.96 -6.30 4.69
N ILE A 90 24.19 -6.72 5.01
CA ILE A 90 25.02 -7.55 4.11
C ILE A 90 24.37 -8.92 3.86
N GLN A 91 23.77 -9.51 4.89
CA GLN A 91 23.11 -10.82 4.78
C GLN A 91 21.75 -10.74 4.09
N LEU A 92 20.99 -9.65 4.28
CA LEU A 92 19.63 -9.51 3.73
C LEU A 92 19.62 -9.04 2.26
N LEU A 93 20.56 -8.19 1.84
CA LEU A 93 20.61 -7.64 0.47
C LEU A 93 20.58 -8.72 -0.63
N PRO A 94 21.38 -9.80 -0.55
CA PRO A 94 21.38 -10.85 -1.57
C PRO A 94 20.03 -11.57 -1.66
N TRP A 95 19.35 -11.78 -0.54
CA TRP A 95 18.00 -12.36 -0.52
C TRP A 95 16.98 -11.42 -1.15
N ALA A 96 17.06 -10.11 -0.91
CA ALA A 96 16.18 -9.15 -1.56
C ALA A 96 16.32 -9.19 -3.09
N TYR A 97 17.55 -9.35 -3.61
CA TYR A 97 17.75 -9.59 -5.06
C TYR A 97 17.21 -10.94 -5.51
N PHE A 98 17.39 -11.99 -4.72
CA PHE A 98 16.97 -13.34 -5.06
C PHE A 98 15.45 -13.45 -5.20
N PHE A 99 14.68 -12.94 -4.23
CA PHE A 99 13.22 -12.95 -4.28
C PHE A 99 12.64 -12.03 -5.36
N GLN A 100 13.40 -11.01 -5.81
CA GLN A 100 13.10 -10.25 -7.04
C GLN A 100 13.44 -10.99 -8.35
N LYS A 101 13.87 -12.26 -8.28
CA LYS A 101 14.32 -13.07 -9.43
C LYS A 101 15.55 -12.48 -10.17
N ARG A 102 16.33 -11.62 -9.51
CA ARG A 102 17.58 -11.02 -10.03
C ARG A 102 18.80 -11.85 -9.63
N PHE A 103 18.85 -13.09 -10.12
CA PHE A 103 19.79 -14.13 -9.66
C PHE A 103 21.26 -13.82 -9.92
N ASP A 104 21.57 -13.12 -11.01
CA ASP A 104 22.91 -12.64 -11.36
C ASP A 104 23.44 -11.65 -10.32
N LYS A 105 22.62 -10.66 -9.95
CA LYS A 105 22.95 -9.66 -8.92
C LYS A 105 22.98 -10.27 -7.52
N ALA A 106 22.03 -11.16 -7.22
CA ALA A 106 22.01 -11.93 -5.99
C ALA A 106 23.31 -12.73 -5.82
N LEU A 107 23.76 -13.42 -6.87
CA LEU A 107 25.01 -14.19 -6.85
C LEU A 107 26.23 -13.33 -6.52
N VAL A 108 26.34 -12.14 -7.10
CA VAL A 108 27.43 -11.20 -6.80
C VAL A 108 27.38 -10.77 -5.33
N ALA A 109 26.20 -10.42 -4.84
CA ALA A 109 26.01 -10.00 -3.45
C ALA A 109 26.29 -11.15 -2.46
N PHE A 110 25.88 -12.38 -2.75
CA PHE A 110 26.19 -13.55 -1.92
C PHE A 110 27.69 -13.86 -1.90
N LYS A 111 28.40 -13.72 -3.03
CA LYS A 111 29.87 -13.86 -3.04
C LYS A 111 30.55 -12.83 -2.15
N GLN A 112 30.06 -11.59 -2.14
CA GLN A 112 30.56 -10.54 -1.24
C GLN A 112 30.26 -10.86 0.22
N ALA A 113 29.05 -11.32 0.53
CA ALA A 113 28.67 -11.73 1.88
C ALA A 113 29.53 -12.92 2.36
N HIS A 114 29.75 -13.94 1.52
CA HIS A 114 30.61 -15.08 1.84
C HIS A 114 32.07 -14.68 2.08
N ALA A 115 32.60 -13.74 1.28
CA ALA A 115 33.97 -13.25 1.46
C ALA A 115 34.18 -12.60 2.84
N ARG A 116 33.15 -11.94 3.38
CA ARG A 116 33.16 -11.34 4.72
C ARG A 116 32.88 -12.37 5.82
N TYR A 117 31.96 -13.30 5.59
CA TYR A 117 31.51 -14.29 6.58
C TYR A 117 31.80 -15.72 6.10
N LYS A 118 33.08 -16.09 6.04
CA LYS A 118 33.54 -17.37 5.45
C LYS A 118 33.00 -18.64 6.10
N LYS A 119 32.66 -18.57 7.39
CA LYS A 119 32.12 -19.71 8.17
C LYS A 119 30.59 -19.78 8.16
N ASP A 120 29.92 -18.77 7.61
CA ASP A 120 28.46 -18.73 7.52
C ASP A 120 28.00 -19.56 6.29
N PRO A 121 27.17 -20.59 6.47
CA PRO A 121 26.65 -21.38 5.36
C PRO A 121 25.59 -20.63 4.53
N THR A 122 24.93 -19.61 5.07
CA THR A 122 23.79 -18.94 4.42
C THR A 122 24.15 -18.30 3.07
N PRO A 123 25.28 -17.60 2.92
CA PRO A 123 25.71 -17.10 1.61
C PRO A 123 25.97 -18.21 0.58
N LEU A 124 26.55 -19.35 0.99
CA LEU A 124 26.82 -20.49 0.10
C LEU A 124 25.51 -21.16 -0.37
N LEU A 125 24.54 -21.29 0.52
CA LEU A 125 23.18 -21.72 0.18
C LEU A 125 22.54 -20.81 -0.87
N GLY A 126 22.61 -19.49 -0.65
CA GLY A 126 22.12 -18.50 -1.60
C GLY A 126 22.82 -18.56 -2.95
N MET A 127 24.14 -18.76 -2.98
CA MET A 127 24.91 -18.99 -4.20
C MET A 127 24.44 -20.24 -4.95
N GLY A 128 24.23 -21.36 -4.24
CA GLY A 128 23.73 -22.60 -4.82
C GLY A 128 22.38 -22.41 -5.51
N TRP A 129 21.44 -21.75 -4.85
CA TRP A 129 20.13 -21.44 -5.44
C TRP A 129 20.23 -20.45 -6.61
N CYS A 130 21.13 -19.47 -6.56
CA CYS A 130 21.38 -18.57 -7.69
C CYS A 130 21.90 -19.33 -8.91
N PHE A 131 22.92 -20.19 -8.73
CA PHE A 131 23.46 -21.01 -9.83
C PHE A 131 22.41 -21.96 -10.39
N PHE A 132 21.61 -22.59 -9.53
CA PHE A 132 20.49 -23.44 -9.94
C PHE A 132 19.48 -22.66 -10.79
N SER A 133 19.13 -21.43 -10.37
CA SER A 133 18.23 -20.53 -11.10
C SER A 133 18.80 -20.08 -12.46
N LEU A 134 20.11 -19.90 -12.52
CA LEU A 134 20.86 -19.59 -13.74
C LEU A 134 21.14 -20.83 -14.61
N LYS A 135 20.59 -22.00 -14.25
CA LYS A 135 20.74 -23.29 -14.94
C LYS A 135 22.18 -23.85 -14.96
N ASP A 136 23.06 -23.36 -14.09
CA ASP A 136 24.40 -23.89 -13.88
C ASP A 136 24.38 -24.90 -12.72
N TYR A 137 23.83 -26.09 -13.00
CA TYR A 137 23.56 -27.10 -11.98
C TYR A 137 24.83 -27.69 -11.34
N GLN A 138 25.94 -27.70 -12.08
CA GLN A 138 27.23 -28.15 -11.55
C GLN A 138 27.75 -27.18 -10.48
N LYS A 139 27.77 -25.87 -10.77
CA LYS A 139 28.18 -24.88 -9.77
C LYS A 139 27.20 -24.75 -8.61
N ALA A 140 25.92 -25.02 -8.86
CA ALA A 140 24.92 -25.13 -7.80
C ALA A 140 25.31 -26.24 -6.81
N LEU A 141 25.59 -27.44 -7.33
CA LEU A 141 26.00 -28.60 -6.53
C LEU A 141 27.27 -28.31 -5.73
N GLU A 142 28.32 -27.77 -6.37
CA GLU A 142 29.57 -27.38 -5.69
C GLU A 142 29.34 -26.38 -4.55
N SER A 143 28.41 -25.43 -4.74
CA SER A 143 28.09 -24.44 -3.72
C SER A 143 27.35 -25.07 -2.53
N PHE A 144 26.42 -26.00 -2.79
CA PHE A 144 25.73 -26.74 -1.74
C PHE A 144 26.66 -27.69 -0.98
N GLU A 145 27.58 -28.39 -1.66
CA GLU A 145 28.58 -29.24 -1.00
C GLU A 145 29.53 -28.44 -0.10
N ARG A 146 29.88 -27.21 -0.51
CA ARG A 146 30.65 -26.30 0.35
C ARG A 146 29.83 -25.85 1.56
N ALA A 147 28.54 -25.59 1.38
CA ALA A 147 27.64 -25.26 2.50
C ALA A 147 27.48 -26.44 3.47
N GLU A 148 27.41 -27.68 2.97
CA GLU A 148 27.31 -28.92 3.76
C GLU A 148 28.46 -29.06 4.76
N ARG A 149 29.68 -28.63 4.39
CA ARG A 149 30.84 -28.67 5.30
C ARG A 149 30.66 -27.85 6.56
N PHE A 150 29.85 -26.80 6.50
CA PHE A 150 29.53 -25.94 7.65
C PHE A 150 28.19 -26.30 8.31
N ALA A 151 27.26 -26.89 7.56
CA ALA A 151 25.96 -27.32 8.05
C ALA A 151 25.56 -28.70 7.49
N PRO A 152 26.13 -29.81 8.02
CA PRO A 152 25.94 -31.16 7.46
C PRO A 152 24.52 -31.73 7.57
N HIS A 153 23.68 -31.11 8.41
CA HIS A 153 22.28 -31.51 8.62
C HIS A 153 21.31 -30.42 8.16
N SER A 154 21.76 -29.47 7.35
CA SER A 154 20.88 -28.42 6.81
C SER A 154 19.91 -29.02 5.80
N TYR A 155 18.63 -28.75 6.05
CA TYR A 155 17.55 -29.11 5.16
C TYR A 155 17.72 -28.50 3.77
N GLU A 156 18.10 -27.22 3.73
CA GLU A 156 18.24 -26.41 2.53
C GLU A 156 19.39 -26.91 1.65
N VAL A 157 20.47 -27.40 2.26
CA VAL A 157 21.60 -28.01 1.56
C VAL A 157 21.15 -29.26 0.81
N HIS A 158 20.57 -30.24 1.53
CA HIS A 158 20.18 -31.52 0.92
C HIS A 158 19.09 -31.33 -0.14
N LYS A 159 18.13 -30.43 0.11
CA LYS A 159 17.11 -30.05 -0.89
C LYS A 159 17.75 -29.47 -2.15
N GLY A 160 18.69 -28.54 -2.01
CA GLY A 160 19.41 -27.93 -3.13
C GLY A 160 20.22 -28.95 -3.96
N LYS A 161 20.95 -29.85 -3.29
CA LYS A 161 21.68 -30.95 -3.94
C LYS A 161 20.73 -31.88 -4.69
N ALA A 162 19.65 -32.32 -4.04
CA ALA A 162 18.69 -33.25 -4.62
C ALA A 162 18.07 -32.72 -5.92
N PHE A 163 17.59 -31.47 -5.93
CA PHE A 163 17.09 -30.85 -7.15
C PHE A 163 18.17 -30.64 -8.22
N SER A 164 19.40 -30.31 -7.80
CA SER A 164 20.54 -30.20 -8.74
C SER A 164 20.86 -31.53 -9.41
N TYR A 165 20.74 -32.66 -8.69
CA TYR A 165 20.87 -34.00 -9.25
C TYR A 165 19.71 -34.37 -10.18
N LEU A 166 18.47 -34.04 -9.81
CA LEU A 166 17.30 -34.25 -10.68
C LEU A 166 17.45 -33.53 -12.03
N LYS A 167 17.94 -32.29 -12.03
CA LYS A 167 18.17 -31.54 -13.28
C LYS A 167 19.33 -32.10 -14.12
N GLN A 168 20.19 -32.91 -13.53
CA GLN A 168 21.28 -33.63 -14.21
C GLN A 168 20.92 -35.08 -14.54
N SER A 169 19.65 -35.47 -14.40
CA SER A 169 19.17 -36.85 -14.63
C SER A 169 19.81 -37.90 -13.72
N GLN A 170 20.28 -37.49 -12.54
CA GLN A 170 20.90 -38.36 -11.53
C GLN A 170 19.88 -38.71 -10.43
N SER A 171 18.77 -39.35 -10.81
CA SER A 171 17.63 -39.59 -9.92
C SER A 171 17.96 -40.41 -8.67
N GLN A 172 18.92 -41.32 -8.75
CA GLN A 172 19.34 -42.14 -7.60
C GLN A 172 20.02 -41.30 -6.51
N LEU A 173 20.96 -40.42 -6.90
CA LEU A 173 21.62 -39.50 -5.97
C LEU A 173 20.65 -38.47 -5.41
N ALA A 174 19.69 -38.01 -6.23
CA ALA A 174 18.62 -37.14 -5.75
C ALA A 174 17.77 -37.81 -4.67
N LYS A 175 17.39 -39.09 -4.89
CA LYS A 175 16.62 -39.88 -3.93
C LYS A 175 17.36 -40.07 -2.61
N GLU A 176 18.67 -40.29 -2.66
CA GLU A 176 19.53 -40.39 -1.47
C GLU A 176 19.57 -39.08 -0.68
N GLU A 177 19.75 -37.93 -1.35
CA GLU A 177 19.74 -36.62 -0.70
C GLU A 177 18.36 -36.27 -0.12
N PHE A 178 17.27 -36.57 -0.83
CA PHE A 178 15.91 -36.39 -0.28
C PHE A 178 15.65 -37.32 0.91
N GLY A 179 16.18 -38.54 0.91
CA GLY A 179 16.07 -39.49 2.03
C GLY A 179 16.71 -39.01 3.33
N LYS A 180 17.63 -38.03 3.26
CA LYS A 180 18.21 -37.39 4.46
C LYS A 180 17.24 -36.39 5.13
N ILE A 181 16.25 -35.87 4.39
CA ILE A 181 15.34 -34.81 4.87
C ILE A 181 13.86 -35.24 4.91
N PHE A 182 13.49 -36.31 4.21
CA PHE A 182 12.13 -36.82 4.13
C PHE A 182 12.08 -38.33 4.38
N GLN A 183 10.92 -38.78 4.88
CA GLN A 183 10.63 -40.21 5.00
C GLN A 183 10.45 -40.85 3.61
N PRO A 184 10.75 -42.15 3.42
CA PRO A 184 10.74 -42.80 2.11
C PRO A 184 9.45 -42.59 1.30
N ALA A 185 8.28 -42.62 1.96
CA ALA A 185 6.99 -42.38 1.30
C ALA A 185 6.89 -40.97 0.68
N LYS A 186 7.31 -39.93 1.41
CA LYS A 186 7.34 -38.55 0.92
C LYS A 186 8.35 -38.35 -0.20
N VAL A 187 9.46 -39.08 -0.19
CA VAL A 187 10.46 -39.03 -1.27
C VAL A 187 9.87 -39.56 -2.58
N ILE A 188 9.12 -40.67 -2.52
CA ILE A 188 8.44 -41.24 -3.69
C ILE A 188 7.42 -40.25 -4.24
N GLU A 189 6.52 -39.74 -3.40
CA GLU A 189 5.52 -38.72 -3.76
C GLU A 189 6.17 -37.48 -4.41
N LEU A 190 7.28 -37.01 -3.86
CA LEU A 190 8.00 -35.85 -4.39
C LEU A 190 8.60 -36.12 -5.77
N LEU A 191 9.18 -37.30 -5.99
CA LEU A 191 9.75 -37.68 -7.29
C LEU A 191 8.66 -37.84 -8.36
N GLU A 192 7.53 -38.45 -8.03
CA GLU A 192 6.36 -38.54 -8.91
C GLU A 192 5.80 -37.14 -9.25
N THR A 193 5.67 -36.28 -8.24
CA THR A 193 5.26 -34.88 -8.44
C THR A 193 6.23 -34.13 -9.36
N TRP A 194 7.52 -34.36 -9.19
CA TRP A 194 8.54 -33.75 -10.04
C TRP A 194 8.47 -34.22 -11.50
N GLU A 195 8.24 -35.51 -11.73
CA GLU A 195 8.06 -36.07 -13.07
C GLU A 195 6.83 -35.48 -13.76
N THR A 196 5.68 -35.43 -13.06
CA THR A 196 4.45 -34.83 -13.60
C THR A 196 4.62 -33.35 -13.91
N TRP A 197 5.31 -32.59 -13.07
CA TRP A 197 5.58 -31.16 -13.32
C TRP A 197 6.39 -30.95 -14.59
N ASN A 198 7.40 -31.78 -14.84
CA ASN A 198 8.25 -31.66 -16.04
C ASN A 198 7.61 -32.21 -17.31
N GLN A 199 6.56 -33.03 -17.22
CA GLN A 199 5.74 -33.44 -18.37
C GLN A 199 4.65 -32.42 -18.71
N SER A 200 4.30 -31.53 -17.77
CA SER A 200 3.23 -30.55 -17.96
C SER A 200 3.66 -29.34 -18.78
N THR A 201 2.71 -28.71 -19.47
CA THR A 201 2.93 -27.46 -20.23
C THR A 201 3.08 -26.22 -19.35
N HIS A 202 2.79 -26.34 -18.05
CA HIS A 202 2.83 -25.23 -17.11
C HIS A 202 4.19 -25.19 -16.39
N PRO A 203 5.00 -24.12 -16.58
CA PRO A 203 6.31 -24.05 -15.95
C PRO A 203 6.19 -23.93 -14.43
N TRP A 204 7.10 -24.57 -13.72
CA TRP A 204 7.32 -24.36 -12.29
C TRP A 204 8.38 -23.27 -12.07
N GLU A 205 8.34 -22.66 -10.89
CA GLU A 205 9.25 -21.59 -10.49
C GLU A 205 10.09 -21.98 -9.26
N ILE A 206 11.15 -21.23 -8.99
CA ILE A 206 11.94 -21.39 -7.76
C ILE A 206 11.29 -20.58 -6.66
N VAL A 207 11.24 -19.26 -6.83
CA VAL A 207 10.47 -18.35 -5.97
C VAL A 207 9.06 -18.21 -6.57
N PRO A 208 8.00 -18.51 -5.81
CA PRO A 208 6.63 -18.42 -6.32
C PRO A 208 6.24 -16.96 -6.62
N SER A 209 5.58 -16.72 -7.75
CA SER A 209 4.98 -15.41 -8.08
C SER A 209 3.64 -15.18 -7.38
N SER A 210 2.95 -16.26 -7.01
CA SER A 210 1.67 -16.24 -6.30
C SER A 210 1.54 -17.48 -5.39
N PRO A 211 0.66 -17.47 -4.37
CA PRO A 211 0.40 -18.63 -3.51
C PRO A 211 -0.01 -19.91 -4.27
N GLU A 212 -0.57 -19.78 -5.47
CA GLU A 212 -1.05 -20.86 -6.33
C GLU A 212 0.01 -21.36 -7.32
N SER A 213 1.15 -20.65 -7.43
CA SER A 213 2.21 -20.99 -8.37
C SER A 213 2.91 -22.31 -7.98
N ARG A 214 3.15 -23.19 -8.96
CA ARG A 214 3.98 -24.39 -8.74
C ARG A 214 5.41 -23.95 -8.46
N SER A 215 5.90 -24.20 -7.25
CA SER A 215 7.25 -23.81 -6.87
C SER A 215 7.97 -24.90 -6.08
N ILE A 216 9.26 -25.05 -6.36
CA ILE A 216 10.13 -25.95 -5.59
C ILE A 216 10.38 -25.44 -4.16
N PHE A 217 10.00 -24.21 -3.81
CA PHE A 217 10.05 -23.66 -2.45
C PHE A 217 8.76 -23.86 -1.66
N THR A 218 7.67 -24.24 -2.34
CA THR A 218 6.35 -24.48 -1.74
C THR A 218 5.85 -25.88 -2.10
N LEU A 219 6.69 -26.90 -1.91
CA LEU A 219 6.33 -28.26 -2.28
C LEU A 219 5.20 -28.78 -1.39
N PRO A 220 4.23 -29.54 -1.92
CA PRO A 220 3.15 -30.12 -1.12
C PRO A 220 3.65 -30.92 0.10
N VAL A 221 4.73 -31.69 -0.06
CA VAL A 221 5.34 -32.50 1.01
C VAL A 221 5.88 -31.69 2.20
N GLU A 222 6.10 -30.38 2.02
CA GLU A 222 6.60 -29.42 3.01
C GLU A 222 5.49 -28.73 3.82
N PHE A 223 4.23 -28.98 3.46
CA PHE A 223 3.09 -28.44 4.19
C PHE A 223 3.11 -28.90 5.67
N PRO A 224 2.82 -28.01 6.64
CA PRO A 224 2.48 -26.59 6.50
C PRO A 224 3.65 -25.60 6.76
N ARG A 225 4.91 -26.07 6.79
CA ARG A 225 6.07 -25.28 7.26
C ARG A 225 6.73 -24.42 6.16
N TYR A 226 6.88 -24.95 4.95
CA TYR A 226 7.50 -24.26 3.79
C TYR A 226 8.84 -23.57 4.08
N ARG A 227 9.83 -24.33 4.56
CA ARG A 227 11.10 -23.83 5.08
C ARG A 227 11.88 -22.91 4.12
N SER A 228 11.81 -23.16 2.82
CA SER A 228 12.52 -22.37 1.80
C SER A 228 12.00 -20.94 1.64
N LEU A 229 10.74 -20.65 2.00
CA LEU A 229 10.20 -19.29 1.99
C LEU A 229 10.75 -18.41 3.12
N LEU A 230 11.28 -19.02 4.17
CA LEU A 230 11.79 -18.33 5.35
C LEU A 230 13.25 -17.86 5.18
N MET A 231 13.89 -18.12 4.03
CA MET A 231 15.26 -17.70 3.79
C MET A 231 15.40 -16.18 3.78
N GLY A 232 16.40 -15.66 4.51
CA GLY A 232 16.57 -14.23 4.74
C GLY A 232 15.84 -13.71 6.00
N MET A 233 14.98 -14.53 6.61
CA MET A 233 14.37 -14.21 7.92
C MET A 233 15.27 -14.65 9.09
N PRO A 234 15.13 -14.03 10.28
CA PRO A 234 15.87 -14.44 11.46
C PRO A 234 15.51 -15.87 11.87
N SER A 235 16.50 -16.72 12.06
CA SER A 235 16.30 -18.10 12.52
C SER A 235 17.06 -18.36 13.80
N ASN A 236 16.52 -17.92 14.94
CA ASN A 236 17.06 -18.26 16.26
C ASN A 236 16.53 -19.64 16.71
N ASN A 237 17.34 -20.39 17.46
CA ASN A 237 16.97 -21.67 18.07
C ASN A 237 16.44 -22.73 17.08
N LEU A 238 17.14 -22.92 15.96
CA LEU A 238 16.76 -23.88 14.91
C LEU A 238 16.58 -25.33 15.42
N GLU A 239 17.34 -25.72 16.43
CA GLU A 239 17.22 -27.05 17.05
C GLU A 239 15.86 -27.22 17.76
N SER A 240 15.48 -26.26 18.60
CA SER A 240 14.17 -26.25 19.27
C SER A 240 13.02 -26.20 18.26
N LEU A 241 13.13 -25.38 17.20
CA LEU A 241 12.16 -25.35 16.10
C LEU A 241 12.01 -26.71 15.43
N ASN A 242 13.12 -27.39 15.13
CA ASN A 242 13.07 -28.71 14.52
C ASN A 242 12.48 -29.76 15.47
N SER A 243 12.76 -29.65 16.76
CA SER A 243 12.17 -30.50 17.80
C SER A 243 10.65 -30.29 17.93
N ALA A 244 10.18 -29.04 17.87
CA ALA A 244 8.77 -28.67 17.88
C ALA A 244 8.05 -29.24 16.66
N TRP A 245 8.57 -29.00 15.45
CA TRP A 245 8.02 -29.55 14.21
C TRP A 245 8.07 -31.09 14.18
N LYS A 246 9.11 -31.72 14.73
CA LYS A 246 9.17 -33.18 14.89
C LYS A 246 8.05 -33.69 15.79
N SER A 247 7.77 -32.99 16.90
CA SER A 247 6.65 -33.31 17.80
C SER A 247 5.30 -33.15 17.09
N PHE A 248 5.15 -32.07 16.30
CA PHE A 248 3.97 -31.82 15.47
C PHE A 248 3.71 -32.97 14.49
N TYR A 249 4.72 -33.37 13.69
CA TYR A 249 4.58 -34.47 12.73
C TYR A 249 4.37 -35.84 13.39
N GLN A 250 4.79 -36.01 14.65
CA GLN A 250 4.48 -37.18 15.48
C GLN A 250 3.06 -37.13 16.08
N ARG A 251 2.23 -36.15 15.70
CA ARG A 251 0.88 -35.89 16.25
C ARG A 251 0.86 -35.58 17.74
N LYS A 252 1.99 -35.15 18.31
CA LYS A 252 2.11 -34.70 19.70
C LYS A 252 1.86 -33.19 19.76
N TYR A 253 0.65 -32.78 19.39
CA TYR A 253 0.32 -31.37 19.15
C TYR A 253 0.40 -30.50 20.41
N ALA A 254 0.02 -31.02 21.60
CA ALA A 254 0.17 -30.29 22.86
C ALA A 254 1.63 -29.95 23.15
N LYS A 255 2.50 -30.97 23.14
CA LYS A 255 3.96 -30.77 23.30
C LYS A 255 4.55 -29.84 22.23
N ALA A 256 4.07 -29.93 20.99
CA ALA A 256 4.53 -29.04 19.93
C ALA A 256 4.11 -27.58 20.20
N ALA A 257 2.86 -27.36 20.61
CA ALA A 257 2.34 -26.06 20.97
C ALA A 257 3.15 -25.42 22.11
N ASP A 258 3.43 -26.17 23.19
CA ASP A 258 4.23 -25.66 24.33
C ASP A 258 5.61 -25.16 23.87
N ILE A 259 6.31 -25.97 23.07
CA ILE A 259 7.64 -25.59 22.56
C ILE A 259 7.55 -24.40 21.60
N PHE A 260 6.53 -24.34 20.74
CA PHE A 260 6.37 -23.21 19.84
C PHE A 260 6.03 -21.93 20.61
N GLU A 261 5.15 -22.00 21.60
CA GLU A 261 4.78 -20.89 22.47
C GLU A 261 6.01 -20.32 23.18
N ASP A 262 6.84 -21.16 23.78
CA ASP A 262 8.13 -20.74 24.37
C ASP A 262 9.04 -20.02 23.36
N LEU A 263 9.08 -20.49 22.11
CA LEU A 263 9.87 -19.88 21.04
C LEU A 263 9.29 -18.55 20.55
N THR A 264 8.00 -18.28 20.79
CA THR A 264 7.35 -17.01 20.45
C THR A 264 7.56 -15.92 21.49
N GLN A 265 7.90 -16.25 22.75
CA GLN A 265 8.08 -15.30 23.87
C GLN A 265 9.35 -14.42 23.79
N THR A 266 9.94 -14.27 22.61
CA THR A 266 11.15 -13.44 22.41
C THR A 266 10.78 -12.08 21.84
N ASN A 267 11.64 -11.06 22.03
CA ASN A 267 11.43 -9.69 21.53
C ASN A 267 11.23 -9.58 20.00
N SER A 268 11.43 -10.67 19.23
CA SER A 268 11.17 -10.74 17.79
C SER A 268 10.65 -12.14 17.44
N PRO A 269 9.33 -12.36 17.43
CA PRO A 269 8.74 -13.69 17.25
C PRO A 269 9.12 -14.27 15.88
N ASN A 270 9.60 -15.51 15.88
CA ASN A 270 9.98 -16.23 14.68
C ASN A 270 8.73 -16.72 13.93
N LEU A 271 8.54 -16.30 12.67
CA LEU A 271 7.40 -16.70 11.84
C LEU A 271 7.21 -18.23 11.78
N ASP A 272 8.30 -18.99 11.73
CA ASP A 272 8.26 -20.47 11.73
C ASP A 272 7.61 -21.02 13.01
N ALA A 273 7.92 -20.41 14.16
CA ALA A 273 7.35 -20.80 15.45
C ALA A 273 5.88 -20.40 15.56
N VAL A 274 5.54 -19.16 15.17
CA VAL A 274 4.16 -18.65 15.22
C VAL A 274 3.25 -19.48 14.31
N ASN A 275 3.72 -19.83 13.11
CA ASN A 275 2.99 -20.73 12.20
C ASN A 275 2.83 -22.13 12.82
N GLY A 276 3.89 -22.69 13.40
CA GLY A 276 3.84 -23.99 14.07
C GLY A 276 2.86 -24.03 15.25
N LEU A 277 2.80 -22.95 16.02
CA LEU A 277 1.83 -22.76 17.11
C LEU A 277 0.40 -22.74 16.56
N ALA A 278 0.12 -21.93 15.54
CA ALA A 278 -1.20 -21.82 14.93
C ALA A 278 -1.73 -23.18 14.44
N TRP A 279 -0.90 -23.95 13.73
CA TRP A 279 -1.24 -25.30 13.29
C TRP A 279 -1.42 -26.30 14.45
N SER A 280 -0.59 -26.19 15.49
CA SER A 280 -0.72 -27.06 16.67
C SER A 280 -2.04 -26.79 17.41
N LEU A 281 -2.42 -25.52 17.56
CA LEU A 281 -3.70 -25.11 18.12
C LEU A 281 -4.89 -25.61 17.28
N LEU A 282 -4.78 -25.57 15.95
CA LEU A 282 -5.82 -26.09 15.06
C LEU A 282 -6.07 -27.59 15.31
N HIS A 283 -5.02 -28.40 15.35
CA HIS A 283 -5.15 -29.84 15.60
C HIS A 283 -5.56 -30.17 17.04
N LEU A 284 -5.33 -29.27 17.99
CA LEU A 284 -5.89 -29.34 19.35
C LEU A 284 -7.35 -28.90 19.44
N LYS A 285 -8.00 -28.61 18.29
CA LYS A 285 -9.38 -28.12 18.16
C LYS A 285 -9.61 -26.75 18.81
N GLN A 286 -8.55 -25.98 19.04
CA GLN A 286 -8.64 -24.58 19.49
C GLN A 286 -8.77 -23.65 18.28
N ILE A 287 -9.85 -23.82 17.52
CA ILE A 287 -10.06 -23.20 16.20
C ILE A 287 -9.96 -21.67 16.27
N ASN A 288 -10.66 -21.03 17.20
CA ASN A 288 -10.68 -19.56 17.31
C ASN A 288 -9.29 -18.97 17.64
N LYS A 289 -8.52 -19.64 18.51
CA LYS A 289 -7.16 -19.22 18.82
C LYS A 289 -6.25 -19.38 17.60
N SER A 290 -6.36 -20.51 16.91
CA SER A 290 -5.60 -20.78 15.68
C SER A 290 -5.90 -19.75 14.59
N GLU A 291 -7.18 -19.45 14.35
CA GLU A 291 -7.62 -18.48 13.35
C GLU A 291 -7.07 -17.08 13.63
N LYS A 292 -7.12 -16.65 14.90
CA LYS A 292 -6.54 -15.37 15.33
C LYS A 292 -5.07 -15.28 14.97
N VAL A 293 -4.28 -16.32 15.32
CA VAL A 293 -2.84 -16.34 15.02
C VAL A 293 -2.58 -16.37 13.51
N PHE A 294 -3.37 -17.10 12.72
CA PHE A 294 -3.22 -17.07 11.26
C PHE A 294 -3.55 -15.71 10.64
N LYS A 295 -4.59 -15.01 11.12
CA LYS A 295 -4.91 -13.63 10.68
C LYS A 295 -3.75 -12.68 10.99
N GLU A 296 -3.18 -12.77 12.20
CA GLU A 296 -2.02 -11.97 12.62
C GLU A 296 -0.78 -12.24 11.75
N ILE A 297 -0.53 -13.51 11.38
CA ILE A 297 0.54 -13.83 10.42
C ILE A 297 0.32 -13.10 9.10
N LEU A 298 -0.90 -13.13 8.55
CA LEU A 298 -1.18 -12.52 7.24
C LEU A 298 -1.21 -10.98 7.27
N GLU A 299 -1.44 -10.35 8.42
CA GLU A 299 -1.28 -8.90 8.56
C GLU A 299 0.18 -8.46 8.33
N ILE A 300 1.14 -9.27 8.81
CA ILE A 300 2.57 -8.99 8.71
C ILE A 300 3.16 -9.59 7.42
N TYR A 301 2.68 -10.77 7.02
CA TYR A 301 3.15 -11.57 5.89
C TYR A 301 1.98 -11.94 4.96
N PRO A 302 1.45 -11.00 4.15
CA PRO A 302 0.20 -11.19 3.39
C PRO A 302 0.19 -12.36 2.40
N HIS A 303 1.36 -12.88 2.03
CA HIS A 303 1.52 -13.95 1.05
C HIS A 303 2.12 -15.23 1.65
N PHE A 304 2.15 -15.36 2.98
CA PHE A 304 2.70 -16.56 3.60
C PHE A 304 1.72 -17.75 3.49
N LEU A 305 2.07 -18.69 2.59
CA LEU A 305 1.21 -19.81 2.21
C LEU A 305 0.77 -20.70 3.39
N GLY A 306 1.63 -20.87 4.40
CA GLY A 306 1.31 -21.69 5.58
C GLY A 306 0.10 -21.17 6.37
N ALA A 307 -0.01 -19.85 6.53
CA ALA A 307 -1.14 -19.24 7.24
C ALA A 307 -2.38 -19.11 6.36
N PHE A 308 -2.19 -18.80 5.07
CA PHE A 308 -3.29 -18.75 4.11
C PHE A 308 -4.04 -20.09 4.04
N ARG A 309 -3.32 -21.21 3.90
CA ARG A 309 -3.92 -22.56 3.93
C ARG A 309 -4.59 -22.89 5.26
N GLY A 310 -4.04 -22.39 6.38
CA GLY A 310 -4.62 -22.58 7.70
C GLY A 310 -6.01 -21.93 7.82
N LEU A 311 -6.17 -20.72 7.30
CA LEU A 311 -7.48 -20.06 7.24
C LEU A 311 -8.46 -20.76 6.29
N GLU A 312 -7.99 -21.26 5.14
CA GLU A 312 -8.83 -22.07 4.24
C GLU A 312 -9.34 -23.33 4.95
N GLU A 313 -8.47 -24.05 5.66
CA GLU A 313 -8.86 -25.26 6.39
C GLU A 313 -9.84 -24.97 7.54
N ILE A 314 -9.63 -23.87 8.26
CA ILE A 314 -10.57 -23.41 9.30
C ILE A 314 -11.93 -23.07 8.69
N GLU A 315 -11.96 -22.33 7.59
CA GLU A 315 -13.20 -21.97 6.91
C GLU A 315 -13.95 -23.22 6.42
N GLU A 316 -13.24 -24.20 5.87
CA GLU A 316 -13.83 -25.48 5.50
C GLU A 316 -14.36 -26.24 6.72
N ILE A 317 -13.63 -26.31 7.84
CA ILE A 317 -14.11 -26.93 9.08
C ILE A 317 -15.42 -26.26 9.55
N LYS A 318 -15.46 -24.93 9.58
CA LYS A 318 -16.66 -24.17 9.97
C LYS A 318 -17.84 -24.46 9.03
N LYS A 319 -17.62 -24.46 7.71
CA LYS A 319 -18.66 -24.79 6.70
C LYS A 319 -19.17 -26.22 6.84
N HIS A 320 -18.28 -27.19 7.06
CA HIS A 320 -18.67 -28.59 7.27
C HIS A 320 -19.54 -28.75 8.51
N GLN A 321 -19.24 -28.03 9.60
CA GLN A 321 -20.09 -28.03 10.80
C GLN A 321 -21.47 -27.39 10.54
N ALA A 322 -21.53 -26.38 9.66
CA ALA A 322 -22.76 -25.72 9.24
C ALA A 322 -23.57 -26.48 8.17
N ILE A 323 -23.03 -27.56 7.55
CA ILE A 323 -23.69 -28.25 6.44
C ILE A 323 -25.07 -28.83 6.81
N TYR A 324 -25.22 -29.25 8.08
CA TYR A 324 -26.47 -29.79 8.60
C TYR A 324 -27.60 -28.76 8.61
N VAL A 325 -27.27 -27.47 8.70
CA VAL A 325 -28.25 -26.38 8.62
C VAL A 325 -28.93 -26.41 7.25
N GLN A 326 -28.15 -26.51 6.17
CA GLN A 326 -28.70 -26.60 4.82
C GLN A 326 -29.50 -27.89 4.62
N TYR A 327 -29.03 -29.02 5.13
CA TYR A 327 -29.78 -30.29 5.07
C TYR A 327 -31.14 -30.20 5.79
N TYR A 328 -31.20 -29.59 6.96
CA TYR A 328 -32.46 -29.37 7.68
C TYR A 328 -33.37 -28.38 6.95
N MET A 329 -32.81 -27.36 6.31
CA MET A 329 -33.55 -26.44 5.44
C MET A 329 -34.18 -27.14 4.24
N ASP A 330 -33.44 -27.99 3.54
CA ASP A 330 -33.94 -28.73 2.37
C ASP A 330 -35.07 -29.72 2.73
N LEU A 331 -35.04 -30.25 3.96
CA LEU A 331 -36.11 -31.10 4.51
C LEU A 331 -37.28 -30.31 5.12
N GLY A 332 -37.24 -28.97 5.09
CA GLY A 332 -38.24 -28.10 5.73
C GLY A 332 -38.25 -28.15 7.26
N LYS A 333 -37.22 -28.71 7.89
CA LYS A 333 -37.07 -28.85 9.36
C LYS A 333 -36.43 -27.60 9.96
N HIS A 334 -37.08 -26.45 9.81
CA HIS A 334 -36.50 -25.15 10.19
C HIS A 334 -36.11 -25.02 11.66
N GLN A 335 -36.84 -25.67 12.59
CA GLN A 335 -36.49 -25.61 14.01
C GLN A 335 -35.18 -26.32 14.33
N LEU A 336 -34.91 -27.45 13.68
CA LEU A 336 -33.63 -28.16 13.83
C LEU A 336 -32.47 -27.35 13.21
N ALA A 337 -32.75 -26.61 12.13
CA ALA A 337 -31.77 -25.70 11.53
C ALA A 337 -31.38 -24.58 12.51
N VAL A 338 -32.36 -23.95 13.19
CA VAL A 338 -32.11 -22.94 14.24
C VAL A 338 -31.31 -23.54 15.39
N THR A 339 -31.74 -24.69 15.95
CA THR A 339 -31.00 -25.33 17.06
C THR A 339 -29.56 -25.65 16.70
N LYS A 340 -29.30 -26.06 15.44
CA LYS A 340 -27.94 -26.30 14.97
C LYS A 340 -27.13 -25.01 14.82
N LEU A 341 -27.76 -23.92 14.40
CA LEU A 341 -27.13 -22.61 14.35
C LEU A 341 -26.84 -22.07 15.75
N ASP A 342 -27.71 -22.30 16.73
CA ASP A 342 -27.50 -21.88 18.13
C ASP A 342 -26.23 -22.52 18.70
N GLU A 343 -26.06 -23.83 18.48
CA GLU A 343 -24.86 -24.59 18.87
C GLU A 343 -23.57 -24.02 18.27
N LEU A 344 -23.64 -23.51 17.04
CA LEU A 344 -22.48 -22.97 16.33
C LEU A 344 -22.21 -21.50 16.69
N LEU A 345 -23.23 -20.75 17.11
CA LEU A 345 -23.11 -19.33 17.46
C LEU A 345 -22.22 -19.14 18.69
N ASP A 346 -22.32 -20.04 19.67
CA ASP A 346 -21.44 -20.05 20.85
C ASP A 346 -19.97 -20.22 20.49
N GLN A 347 -19.68 -20.85 19.35
CA GLN A 347 -18.32 -21.13 18.89
C GLN A 347 -17.80 -20.09 17.90
N TYR A 348 -18.67 -19.52 17.06
CA TYR A 348 -18.29 -18.68 15.92
C TYR A 348 -19.15 -17.41 15.82
N SER A 349 -19.22 -16.66 16.92
CA SER A 349 -20.04 -15.45 17.01
C SER A 349 -19.63 -14.34 16.04
N ASP A 350 -18.40 -14.34 15.53
CA ASP A 350 -17.88 -13.37 14.56
C ASP A 350 -18.01 -13.84 13.10
N TRP A 351 -18.60 -15.02 12.85
CA TRP A 351 -18.68 -15.60 11.52
C TRP A 351 -19.96 -15.17 10.80
N ALA A 352 -19.83 -14.15 9.93
CA ALA A 352 -20.94 -13.59 9.13
C ALA A 352 -21.78 -14.64 8.38
N HIS A 353 -21.19 -15.78 7.99
CA HIS A 353 -21.93 -16.85 7.32
C HIS A 353 -23.03 -17.45 8.22
N LEU A 354 -22.83 -17.53 9.53
CA LEU A 354 -23.82 -18.08 10.46
C LEU A 354 -25.11 -17.24 10.46
N TYR A 355 -24.96 -15.93 10.57
CA TYR A 355 -26.04 -14.95 10.51
C TYR A 355 -26.77 -14.96 9.15
N ASN A 356 -26.03 -15.15 8.05
CA ASN A 356 -26.65 -15.38 6.74
C ASN A 356 -27.56 -16.62 6.73
N GLN A 357 -27.16 -17.71 7.40
CA GLN A 357 -27.97 -18.91 7.48
C GLN A 357 -29.20 -18.70 8.36
N TYR A 358 -29.07 -18.01 9.50
CA TYR A 358 -30.24 -17.59 10.28
C TYR A 358 -31.23 -16.77 9.45
N GLY A 359 -30.74 -15.75 8.74
CA GLY A 359 -31.55 -14.92 7.85
C GLY A 359 -32.32 -15.76 6.83
N LYS A 360 -31.67 -16.74 6.20
CA LYS A 360 -32.32 -17.68 5.26
C LYS A 360 -33.38 -18.57 5.93
N VAL A 361 -33.10 -19.09 7.13
CA VAL A 361 -34.04 -19.95 7.88
C VAL A 361 -35.31 -19.17 8.23
N PHE A 362 -35.17 -17.97 8.77
CA PHE A 362 -36.32 -17.13 9.12
C PHE A 362 -37.06 -16.62 7.89
N LEU A 363 -36.35 -16.34 6.79
CA LEU A 363 -36.97 -15.99 5.52
C LEU A 363 -37.85 -17.14 4.99
N ALA A 364 -37.38 -18.39 5.08
CA ALA A 364 -38.17 -19.57 4.68
C ALA A 364 -39.36 -19.85 5.62
N ARG A 365 -39.29 -19.42 6.87
CA ARG A 365 -40.38 -19.46 7.86
C ARG A 365 -41.39 -18.32 7.68
N ASN A 366 -41.17 -17.39 6.76
CA ASN A 366 -41.92 -16.13 6.61
C ASN A 366 -41.84 -15.21 7.84
N GLU A 367 -40.81 -15.37 8.67
CA GLU A 367 -40.51 -14.48 9.81
C GLU A 367 -39.58 -13.36 9.32
N TYR A 368 -40.11 -12.47 8.49
CA TYR A 368 -39.32 -11.51 7.71
C TYR A 368 -38.54 -10.49 8.55
N GLU A 369 -39.09 -10.01 9.67
CA GLU A 369 -38.41 -9.08 10.58
C GLU A 369 -37.15 -9.72 11.17
N LYS A 370 -37.27 -10.93 11.75
CA LYS A 370 -36.11 -11.67 12.26
C LYS A 370 -35.11 -11.97 11.15
N ALA A 371 -35.59 -12.34 9.97
CA ALA A 371 -34.72 -12.59 8.83
C ALA A 371 -33.90 -11.34 8.46
N ARG A 372 -34.52 -10.15 8.50
CA ARG A 372 -33.84 -8.86 8.28
C ARG A 372 -32.74 -8.66 9.31
N ASP A 373 -33.07 -8.78 10.59
CA ASP A 373 -32.14 -8.51 11.70
C ASP A 373 -30.88 -9.37 11.56
N TYR A 374 -31.02 -10.68 11.33
CA TYR A 374 -29.88 -11.55 11.11
C TYR A 374 -29.07 -11.24 9.84
N PHE A 375 -29.69 -10.77 8.75
CA PHE A 375 -28.91 -10.30 7.60
C PHE A 375 -28.19 -8.98 7.88
N MET A 376 -28.74 -8.11 8.74
CA MET A 376 -28.07 -6.89 9.20
C MET A 376 -26.86 -7.24 10.06
N ASP A 377 -27.00 -8.16 11.02
CA ASP A 377 -25.88 -8.68 11.82
C ASP A 377 -24.76 -9.22 10.91
N ALA A 378 -25.12 -9.97 9.85
CA ALA A 378 -24.15 -10.48 8.90
C ALA A 378 -23.35 -9.36 8.18
N LEU A 379 -23.95 -8.20 7.94
CA LEU A 379 -23.29 -7.02 7.36
C LEU A 379 -22.44 -6.27 8.38
N GLU A 380 -22.78 -6.32 9.67
CA GLU A 380 -21.95 -5.77 10.73
C GLU A 380 -20.59 -6.49 10.78
N TYR A 381 -20.60 -7.82 10.76
CA TYR A 381 -19.37 -8.63 10.71
C TYR A 381 -18.67 -8.59 9.35
N SER A 382 -19.41 -8.39 8.26
CA SER A 382 -18.87 -8.35 6.90
C SER A 382 -19.62 -7.34 6.01
N PRO A 383 -19.17 -6.06 5.98
CA PRO A 383 -19.90 -4.97 5.29
C PRO A 383 -20.11 -5.15 3.78
N HIS A 384 -19.35 -6.04 3.15
CA HIS A 384 -19.44 -6.35 1.71
C HIS A 384 -19.97 -7.76 1.45
N ASN A 385 -20.73 -8.33 2.39
CA ASN A 385 -21.31 -9.66 2.23
C ASN A 385 -22.48 -9.65 1.23
N ASN A 386 -22.20 -10.09 0.00
CA ASN A 386 -23.19 -10.17 -1.07
C ASN A 386 -24.40 -11.06 -0.72
N THR A 387 -24.20 -12.11 0.10
CA THR A 387 -25.29 -13.02 0.50
C THR A 387 -26.27 -12.29 1.41
N ALA A 388 -25.77 -11.50 2.36
CA ALA A 388 -26.59 -10.72 3.28
C ALA A 388 -27.36 -9.63 2.56
N GLN A 389 -26.70 -8.91 1.63
CA GLN A 389 -27.35 -7.88 0.82
C GLN A 389 -28.50 -8.46 -0.04
N LEU A 390 -28.26 -9.59 -0.69
CA LEU A 390 -29.30 -10.29 -1.46
C LEU A 390 -30.42 -10.82 -0.55
N GLY A 391 -30.06 -11.29 0.65
CA GLY A 391 -30.99 -11.70 1.70
C GLY A 391 -31.96 -10.59 2.09
N LEU A 392 -31.42 -9.40 2.41
CA LEU A 392 -32.21 -8.20 2.72
C LEU A 392 -33.12 -7.78 1.57
N GLU A 393 -32.64 -7.85 0.31
CA GLU A 393 -33.47 -7.54 -0.84
C GLU A 393 -34.67 -8.51 -0.97
N ASN A 394 -34.43 -9.80 -0.75
CA ASN A 394 -35.49 -10.81 -0.77
C ASN A 394 -36.46 -10.64 0.39
N VAL A 395 -35.96 -10.31 1.59
CA VAL A 395 -36.78 -9.96 2.74
C VAL A 395 -37.67 -8.77 2.39
N GLN A 396 -37.11 -7.66 1.93
CA GLN A 396 -37.87 -6.46 1.59
C GLN A 396 -38.98 -6.73 0.56
N LYS A 397 -38.66 -7.50 -0.49
CA LYS A 397 -39.62 -7.90 -1.53
C LYS A 397 -40.78 -8.74 -0.97
N ALA A 398 -40.51 -9.58 0.03
CA ALA A 398 -41.51 -10.41 0.68
C ALA A 398 -42.33 -9.64 1.73
N LEU A 399 -41.68 -8.73 2.46
CA LEU A 399 -42.23 -7.94 3.56
C LEU A 399 -43.26 -6.92 3.07
N ASP A 400 -42.94 -6.21 1.98
CA ASP A 400 -43.87 -5.30 1.32
C ASP A 400 -43.54 -5.08 -0.17
N LYS A 401 -44.38 -5.65 -1.04
CA LYS A 401 -44.22 -5.55 -2.49
C LYS A 401 -44.38 -4.12 -3.02
N GLN A 402 -45.16 -3.28 -2.35
CA GLN A 402 -45.42 -1.91 -2.79
C GLN A 402 -44.24 -1.01 -2.44
N LEU A 403 -43.71 -1.10 -1.20
CA LEU A 403 -42.49 -0.39 -0.81
C LEU A 403 -41.28 -0.85 -1.63
N TYR A 404 -41.15 -2.15 -1.91
CA TYR A 404 -40.08 -2.63 -2.79
C TYR A 404 -40.15 -2.02 -4.20
N LYS A 405 -41.34 -1.87 -4.78
CA LYS A 405 -41.50 -1.18 -6.07
C LYS A 405 -41.09 0.30 -5.99
N ALA A 406 -41.41 0.96 -4.88
CA ALA A 406 -41.00 2.34 -4.62
C ALA A 406 -39.47 2.47 -4.52
N ASP A 407 -38.81 1.58 -3.78
CA ASP A 407 -37.35 1.55 -3.67
C ASP A 407 -36.67 1.35 -5.03
N GLN A 408 -37.21 0.47 -5.87
CA GLN A 408 -36.70 0.23 -7.21
C GLN A 408 -36.87 1.46 -8.12
N ALA A 409 -37.98 2.19 -7.99
CA ALA A 409 -38.19 3.45 -8.70
C ALA A 409 -37.19 4.52 -8.22
N LEU A 410 -36.99 4.63 -6.90
CA LEU A 410 -36.05 5.56 -6.28
C LEU A 410 -34.61 5.29 -6.75
N LYS A 411 -34.17 4.03 -6.75
CA LYS A 411 -32.85 3.60 -7.24
C LYS A 411 -32.64 3.89 -8.73
N LYS A 412 -33.69 3.80 -9.55
CA LYS A 412 -33.65 4.13 -10.98
C LYS A 412 -33.67 5.64 -11.27
N GLY A 413 -33.84 6.47 -10.24
CA GLY A 413 -33.97 7.92 -10.39
C GLY A 413 -35.37 8.38 -10.81
N ASP A 414 -36.38 7.50 -10.81
CA ASP A 414 -37.78 7.87 -11.04
C ASP A 414 -38.41 8.36 -9.74
N TYR A 415 -38.00 9.56 -9.32
CA TYR A 415 -38.42 10.17 -8.07
C TYR A 415 -39.93 10.47 -8.06
N LYS A 416 -40.54 10.72 -9.22
CA LYS A 416 -41.97 11.01 -9.30
C LYS A 416 -42.79 9.77 -8.95
N THR A 417 -42.48 8.63 -9.59
CA THR A 417 -43.16 7.36 -9.29
C THR A 417 -42.88 6.90 -7.87
N ALA A 418 -41.63 7.01 -7.39
CA ALA A 418 -41.30 6.68 -6.00
C ALA A 418 -42.09 7.53 -5.00
N THR A 419 -42.13 8.86 -5.21
CA THR A 419 -42.93 9.79 -4.38
C THR A 419 -44.39 9.34 -4.32
N LEU A 420 -45.00 9.06 -5.47
CA LEU A 420 -46.41 8.65 -5.53
C LEU A 420 -46.64 7.37 -4.74
N ILE A 421 -45.80 6.34 -4.95
CA ILE A 421 -45.99 5.05 -4.27
C ILE A 421 -45.82 5.19 -2.75
N TYR A 422 -44.79 5.90 -2.26
CA TYR A 422 -44.61 6.10 -0.82
C TYR A 422 -45.70 6.97 -0.20
N HIS A 423 -46.14 8.02 -0.91
CA HIS A 423 -47.23 8.88 -0.46
C HIS A 423 -48.56 8.11 -0.38
N ASP A 424 -48.92 7.38 -1.43
CA ASP A 424 -50.13 6.56 -1.48
C ASP A 424 -50.09 5.44 -0.43
N TYR A 425 -48.89 4.93 -0.10
CA TYR A 425 -48.72 3.94 0.97
C TYR A 425 -49.03 4.50 2.36
N LEU A 426 -48.63 5.74 2.63
CA LEU A 426 -48.87 6.43 3.89
C LEU A 426 -50.31 6.95 4.00
N GLY A 427 -50.98 7.28 2.88
CA GLY A 427 -52.33 7.84 2.90
C GLY A 427 -52.42 9.17 3.68
N ASP A 428 -53.64 9.52 4.10
CA ASP A 428 -53.93 10.77 4.83
C ASP A 428 -54.03 10.58 6.36
N GLU A 429 -53.80 9.37 6.88
CA GLU A 429 -53.88 9.04 8.31
C GLU A 429 -52.52 9.22 9.03
N GLU A 430 -52.54 9.64 10.30
CA GLU A 430 -51.34 9.70 11.14
C GLU A 430 -50.99 8.31 11.68
N TRP A 431 -49.95 7.71 11.13
CA TRP A 431 -49.42 6.41 11.54
C TRP A 431 -48.39 6.53 12.67
N GLU A 432 -48.30 5.49 13.51
CA GLU A 432 -47.19 5.33 14.45
C GLU A 432 -45.87 5.14 13.69
N THR A 433 -45.01 6.13 13.80
CA THR A 433 -43.66 6.25 13.19
C THR A 433 -42.66 5.23 13.72
N THR A 434 -42.98 4.55 14.83
CA THR A 434 -42.22 3.44 15.41
C THR A 434 -42.39 2.12 14.66
N GLN A 435 -43.30 2.04 13.67
CA GLN A 435 -43.43 0.86 12.82
C GLN A 435 -42.44 0.89 11.66
N PHE A 436 -41.66 -0.18 11.48
CA PHE A 436 -40.64 -0.30 10.43
C PHE A 436 -41.12 0.12 9.04
N LYS A 437 -42.29 -0.38 8.61
CA LYS A 437 -42.85 -0.08 7.28
C LYS A 437 -43.19 1.39 7.08
N VAL A 438 -43.71 2.03 8.13
CA VAL A 438 -44.09 3.44 8.14
C VAL A 438 -42.84 4.30 8.10
N ALA A 439 -41.85 4.01 8.95
CA ALA A 439 -40.55 4.66 8.92
C ALA A 439 -39.86 4.49 7.55
N HIS A 440 -39.88 3.28 6.98
CA HIS A 440 -39.34 3.01 5.64
C HIS A 440 -39.99 3.92 4.59
N ALA A 441 -41.32 3.98 4.56
CA ALA A 441 -42.04 4.81 3.63
C ALA A 441 -41.71 6.30 3.81
N TYR A 442 -41.62 6.79 5.06
CA TYR A 442 -41.21 8.16 5.36
C TYR A 442 -39.77 8.46 4.93
N ASN A 443 -38.81 7.58 5.21
CA ASN A 443 -37.42 7.74 4.77
C ASN A 443 -37.31 7.73 3.24
N GLY A 444 -37.98 6.79 2.57
CA GLY A 444 -38.01 6.69 1.11
C GLY A 444 -38.64 7.94 0.47
N LEU A 445 -39.74 8.43 1.05
CA LEU A 445 -40.37 9.69 0.63
C LEU A 445 -39.42 10.87 0.87
N GLY A 446 -38.77 10.98 2.04
CA GLY A 446 -37.78 12.01 2.35
C GLY A 446 -36.66 12.06 1.31
N TRP A 447 -36.08 10.91 0.95
CA TRP A 447 -35.05 10.83 -0.08
C TRP A 447 -35.57 11.21 -1.47
N SER A 448 -36.77 10.78 -1.83
CA SER A 448 -37.40 11.16 -3.09
C SER A 448 -37.59 12.69 -3.21
N GLN A 449 -38.00 13.33 -2.12
CA GLN A 449 -38.25 14.78 -2.07
C GLN A 449 -36.96 15.58 -2.00
N PHE A 450 -35.96 15.08 -1.29
CA PHE A 450 -34.61 15.65 -1.29
C PHE A 450 -34.04 15.72 -2.72
N GLN A 451 -34.17 14.65 -3.50
CA GLN A 451 -33.70 14.62 -4.90
C GLN A 451 -34.51 15.58 -5.80
N LYS A 452 -35.80 15.78 -5.50
CA LYS A 452 -36.64 16.82 -6.14
C LYS A 452 -36.36 18.23 -5.63
N LYS A 453 -35.41 18.42 -4.71
CA LYS A 453 -35.03 19.70 -4.06
C LYS A 453 -36.16 20.34 -3.23
N GLN A 454 -37.12 19.54 -2.76
CA GLN A 454 -38.16 19.98 -1.83
C GLN A 454 -37.68 19.74 -0.39
N TYR A 455 -36.70 20.54 0.05
CA TYR A 455 -35.94 20.27 1.27
C TYR A 455 -36.77 20.38 2.54
N GLU A 456 -37.66 21.36 2.64
CA GLU A 456 -38.55 21.54 3.79
C GLU A 456 -39.49 20.34 3.97
N TYR A 457 -40.02 19.84 2.86
CA TYR A 457 -40.87 18.64 2.89
C TYR A 457 -40.04 17.38 3.19
N ALA A 458 -38.82 17.28 2.66
CA ALA A 458 -37.92 16.19 3.00
C ALA A 458 -37.58 16.18 4.50
N ILE A 459 -37.35 17.35 5.11
CA ILE A 459 -37.10 17.50 6.55
C ILE A 459 -38.26 16.92 7.36
N ASP A 460 -39.51 17.32 7.06
CA ASP A 460 -40.70 16.78 7.73
C ASP A 460 -40.78 15.24 7.65
N LYS A 461 -40.47 14.66 6.49
CA LYS A 461 -40.54 13.19 6.33
C LYS A 461 -39.40 12.47 7.02
N PHE A 462 -38.18 13.00 6.96
CA PHE A 462 -37.07 12.39 7.68
C PHE A 462 -37.22 12.55 9.20
N SER A 463 -37.79 13.63 9.72
CA SER A 463 -38.05 13.78 11.15
C SER A 463 -39.07 12.75 11.67
N LYS A 464 -40.03 12.34 10.83
CA LYS A 464 -40.94 11.24 11.16
C LYS A 464 -40.24 9.87 11.12
N SER A 465 -39.33 9.66 10.17
CA SER A 465 -38.64 8.37 10.05
C SER A 465 -37.50 8.17 11.05
N ILE A 466 -36.88 9.24 11.56
CA ILE A 466 -35.72 9.12 12.47
C ILE A 466 -36.08 8.47 13.81
N GLU A 467 -37.37 8.45 14.17
CA GLU A 467 -37.87 7.85 15.41
C GLU A 467 -37.69 6.31 15.45
N HIS A 468 -37.44 5.68 14.29
CA HIS A 468 -37.16 4.25 14.21
C HIS A 468 -35.66 3.99 14.05
N GLU A 469 -35.11 3.10 14.89
CA GLU A 469 -33.67 2.81 14.99
C GLU A 469 -33.03 2.44 13.64
N ASP A 470 -33.63 1.52 12.86
CA ASP A 470 -33.16 1.13 11.52
C ASP A 470 -32.95 2.29 10.53
N TYR A 471 -33.68 3.39 10.71
CA TYR A 471 -33.63 4.56 9.85
C TYR A 471 -33.00 5.78 10.51
N GLU A 472 -32.49 5.68 11.74
CA GLU A 472 -31.88 6.79 12.46
C GLU A 472 -30.70 7.37 11.65
N ALA A 473 -29.73 6.54 11.27
CA ALA A 473 -28.55 6.98 10.52
C ALA A 473 -28.89 7.53 9.13
N SER A 474 -29.82 6.87 8.42
CA SER A 474 -30.25 7.27 7.07
C SER A 474 -31.05 8.57 7.08
N SER A 475 -31.96 8.71 8.05
CA SER A 475 -32.80 9.89 8.22
C SER A 475 -32.01 11.07 8.79
N ALA A 476 -31.09 10.84 9.73
CA ALA A 476 -30.15 11.86 10.19
C ALA A 476 -29.30 12.40 9.03
N LYS A 477 -28.80 11.51 8.16
CA LYS A 477 -28.12 11.93 6.93
C LYS A 477 -29.03 12.79 6.05
N GLY A 478 -30.27 12.37 5.82
CA GLY A 478 -31.26 13.11 5.06
C GLY A 478 -31.58 14.49 5.65
N LEU A 479 -31.82 14.57 6.96
CA LEU A 479 -32.07 15.80 7.72
C LEU A 479 -30.89 16.74 7.65
N GLY A 480 -29.70 16.27 8.03
CA GLY A 480 -28.48 17.07 8.01
C GLY A 480 -28.19 17.66 6.63
N LEU A 481 -28.36 16.86 5.56
CA LEU A 481 -28.18 17.34 4.18
C LEU A 481 -29.27 18.34 3.75
N SER A 482 -30.52 18.15 4.17
CA SER A 482 -31.64 19.03 3.81
C SER A 482 -31.54 20.37 4.55
N LEU A 483 -31.24 20.34 5.84
CA LEU A 483 -31.00 21.52 6.69
C LEU A 483 -29.80 22.33 6.18
N TYR A 484 -28.72 21.64 5.80
CA TYR A 484 -27.58 22.25 5.12
C TYR A 484 -27.99 22.96 3.82
N ALA A 485 -28.83 22.33 2.99
CA ALA A 485 -29.27 22.87 1.72
C ALA A 485 -30.11 24.16 1.86
N ILE A 486 -30.92 24.27 2.91
CA ILE A 486 -31.68 25.49 3.26
C ILE A 486 -30.86 26.49 4.09
N LYS A 487 -29.57 26.20 4.33
CA LYS A 487 -28.62 27.02 5.11
C LYS A 487 -28.96 27.15 6.60
N ASN A 488 -29.78 26.25 7.14
CA ASN A 488 -29.97 26.13 8.57
C ASN A 488 -28.85 25.29 9.18
N TYR A 489 -27.67 25.91 9.31
CA TYR A 489 -26.44 25.21 9.68
C TYR A 489 -26.42 24.73 11.13
N GLN A 490 -26.98 25.49 12.07
CA GLN A 490 -26.96 25.11 13.50
C GLN A 490 -27.70 23.80 13.72
N ASP A 491 -28.91 23.68 13.17
CA ASP A 491 -29.73 22.49 13.34
C ASP A 491 -29.19 21.29 12.53
N ALA A 492 -28.39 21.54 11.48
CA ALA A 492 -27.79 20.47 10.67
C ALA A 492 -26.69 19.70 11.41
N ILE A 493 -25.95 20.35 12.31
CA ILE A 493 -24.78 19.78 13.01
C ILE A 493 -25.08 18.43 13.69
N PRO A 494 -26.06 18.32 14.62
CA PRO A 494 -26.29 17.08 15.35
C PRO A 494 -26.63 15.91 14.41
N TYR A 495 -27.41 16.16 13.37
CA TYR A 495 -27.79 15.12 12.40
C TYR A 495 -26.62 14.71 11.48
N LEU A 496 -25.77 15.66 11.09
CA LEU A 496 -24.55 15.37 10.34
C LEU A 496 -23.52 14.60 11.18
N GLU A 497 -23.40 14.89 12.48
CA GLU A 497 -22.57 14.11 13.41
C GLU A 497 -23.07 12.67 13.53
N THR A 498 -24.38 12.46 13.72
CA THR A 498 -24.97 11.12 13.75
C THR A 498 -24.74 10.36 12.45
N ALA A 499 -24.94 11.02 11.30
CA ALA A 499 -24.68 10.42 9.99
C ALA A 499 -23.20 10.06 9.78
N LEU A 500 -22.28 10.90 10.26
CA LEU A 500 -20.84 10.65 10.14
C LEU A 500 -20.34 9.58 11.11
N LYS A 501 -20.98 9.41 12.28
CA LYS A 501 -20.72 8.25 13.17
C LYS A 501 -21.04 6.92 12.46
N ALA A 502 -22.12 6.87 11.68
CA ALA A 502 -22.50 5.70 10.91
C ALA A 502 -21.64 5.46 9.66
N ASP A 503 -21.11 6.52 9.03
CA ASP A 503 -20.20 6.44 7.89
C ASP A 503 -18.96 7.34 8.06
N PRO A 504 -17.98 6.94 8.93
CA PRO A 504 -16.85 7.80 9.31
C PRO A 504 -15.89 8.19 8.18
N LYS A 505 -16.01 7.54 7.01
CA LYS A 505 -15.13 7.79 5.84
C LYS A 505 -15.80 8.71 4.80
N ASN A 506 -17.01 9.20 5.07
CA ASN A 506 -17.76 10.02 4.13
C ASN A 506 -17.27 11.48 4.11
N LYS A 507 -16.30 11.76 3.25
CA LYS A 507 -15.73 13.11 3.08
C LYS A 507 -16.77 14.20 2.77
N ASN A 508 -17.85 13.86 2.06
CA ASN A 508 -18.89 14.82 1.71
C ASN A 508 -19.72 15.22 2.94
N LEU A 509 -20.00 14.26 3.84
CA LEU A 509 -20.65 14.55 5.11
C LEU A 509 -19.74 15.32 6.06
N GLU A 510 -18.46 14.91 6.16
CA GLU A 510 -17.43 15.63 6.94
C GLU A 510 -17.36 17.10 6.53
N TYR A 511 -17.26 17.39 5.23
CA TYR A 511 -17.23 18.77 4.74
C TYR A 511 -18.49 19.56 5.11
N LYS A 512 -19.67 18.96 5.00
CA LYS A 512 -20.93 19.64 5.31
C LYS A 512 -21.07 19.92 6.79
N LEU A 513 -20.58 19.02 7.65
CA LEU A 513 -20.53 19.22 9.09
C LEU A 513 -19.59 20.38 9.41
N ASP A 514 -18.34 20.33 8.92
CA ASP A 514 -17.35 21.37 9.14
C ASP A 514 -17.82 22.74 8.65
N TRP A 515 -18.46 22.78 7.47
CA TRP A 515 -19.04 24.01 6.95
C TRP A 515 -20.21 24.53 7.79
N SER A 516 -21.02 23.62 8.35
CA SER A 516 -22.12 24.02 9.22
C SER A 516 -21.57 24.66 10.50
N ILE A 517 -20.60 24.02 11.15
CA ILE A 517 -19.90 24.53 12.34
C ILE A 517 -19.24 25.89 12.05
N LEU A 518 -18.56 26.02 10.90
CA LEU A 518 -17.92 27.27 10.49
C LEU A 518 -18.91 28.44 10.33
N ARG A 519 -20.14 28.17 9.91
CA ARG A 519 -21.14 29.20 9.59
C ARG A 519 -22.04 29.56 10.75
N SER A 520 -22.19 28.68 11.73
CA SER A 520 -23.13 28.88 12.83
C SER A 520 -22.45 29.20 14.16
N GLU A 521 -21.25 28.70 14.41
CA GLU A 521 -20.51 28.94 15.64
C GLU A 521 -19.61 30.20 15.55
N PRO A 522 -19.29 30.85 16.69
CA PRO A 522 -18.33 31.94 16.72
C PRO A 522 -16.94 31.50 16.23
N LEU A 523 -16.26 32.37 15.49
CA LEU A 523 -14.97 32.06 14.84
C LEU A 523 -13.90 31.49 15.78
N ASP A 524 -13.82 31.99 17.02
CA ASP A 524 -12.86 31.51 18.02
C ASP A 524 -13.17 30.07 18.47
N SER A 525 -14.44 29.75 18.72
CA SER A 525 -14.89 28.41 19.10
C SER A 525 -14.65 27.42 17.96
N SER A 526 -15.01 27.78 16.73
CA SER A 526 -14.75 26.96 15.54
C SER A 526 -13.26 26.72 15.32
N LYS A 527 -12.42 27.74 15.58
CA LYS A 527 -10.97 27.61 15.45
C LYS A 527 -10.42 26.53 16.39
N SER A 528 -10.74 26.63 17.68
CA SER A 528 -10.30 25.64 18.67
C SER A 528 -10.80 24.23 18.36
N TYR A 529 -12.00 24.11 17.81
CA TYR A 529 -12.56 22.83 17.36
C TYR A 529 -11.72 22.20 16.22
N PHE A 530 -11.44 22.96 15.15
CA PHE A 530 -10.66 22.43 14.02
C PHE A 530 -9.20 22.18 14.37
N GLU A 531 -8.60 23.00 15.23
CA GLU A 531 -7.24 22.76 15.73
C GLU A 531 -7.16 21.44 16.51
N LYS A 532 -8.17 21.13 17.34
CA LYS A 532 -8.26 19.86 18.06
C LYS A 532 -8.38 18.66 17.11
N ILE A 533 -9.20 18.75 16.06
CA ILE A 533 -9.32 17.68 15.05
C ILE A 533 -7.96 17.38 14.40
N LEU A 534 -7.20 18.43 14.07
CA LEU A 534 -5.90 18.27 13.40
C LEU A 534 -4.82 17.62 14.28
N VAL A 535 -4.96 17.66 15.61
CA VAL A 535 -4.08 16.90 16.52
C VAL A 535 -4.24 15.40 16.28
N ASP A 536 -5.48 14.93 16.15
CA ASP A 536 -5.77 13.51 15.96
C ASP A 536 -5.64 13.07 14.49
N GLN A 537 -6.02 13.96 13.56
CA GLN A 537 -6.14 13.70 12.12
C GLN A 537 -5.42 14.75 11.26
N PRO A 538 -4.08 14.81 11.26
CA PRO A 538 -3.31 15.88 10.61
C PRO A 538 -3.37 15.87 9.07
N LEU A 539 -3.96 14.83 8.46
CA LEU A 539 -4.11 14.65 7.01
C LEU A 539 -5.54 14.87 6.52
N SER A 540 -6.49 15.25 7.39
CA SER A 540 -7.83 15.65 6.93
C SER A 540 -7.77 17.04 6.30
N ALA A 541 -8.35 17.17 5.11
CA ALA A 541 -8.29 18.38 4.29
C ALA A 541 -9.34 19.43 4.70
N SER A 542 -10.51 18.99 5.17
CA SER A 542 -11.65 19.85 5.51
C SER A 542 -11.38 20.80 6.69
N PRO A 543 -10.74 20.36 7.80
CA PRO A 543 -10.39 21.28 8.90
C PRO A 543 -9.43 22.39 8.48
N TYR A 544 -8.45 22.12 7.60
CA TYR A 544 -7.58 23.16 7.06
C TYR A 544 -8.36 24.16 6.18
N MET A 545 -9.34 23.69 5.41
CA MET A 545 -10.20 24.58 4.62
C MET A 545 -11.00 25.50 5.54
N ALA A 546 -11.57 24.96 6.62
CA ALA A 546 -12.31 25.74 7.61
C ALA A 546 -11.42 26.78 8.32
N LEU A 547 -10.21 26.40 8.77
CA LEU A 547 -9.24 27.34 9.35
C LEU A 547 -8.85 28.45 8.38
N GLY A 548 -8.72 28.16 7.09
CA GLY A 548 -8.50 29.17 6.07
C GLY A 548 -9.62 30.22 6.04
N TRP A 549 -10.89 29.78 6.05
CA TRP A 549 -12.04 30.69 6.11
C TRP A 549 -12.10 31.49 7.40
N ILE A 550 -11.78 30.87 8.54
CA ILE A 550 -11.74 31.52 9.85
C ILE A 550 -10.70 32.64 9.86
N HIS A 551 -9.46 32.33 9.46
CA HIS A 551 -8.39 33.31 9.43
C HIS A 551 -8.65 34.43 8.41
N TYR A 552 -9.31 34.11 7.31
CA TYR A 552 -9.77 35.12 6.35
C TYR A 552 -10.81 36.06 6.99
N GLY A 553 -11.80 35.51 7.70
CA GLY A 553 -12.79 36.29 8.47
C GLY A 553 -12.18 37.12 9.60
N MET A 554 -11.11 36.63 10.22
CA MET A 554 -10.31 37.34 11.24
C MET A 554 -9.35 38.39 10.66
N ASN A 555 -9.41 38.68 9.36
CA ASN A 555 -8.55 39.63 8.67
C ASN A 555 -7.05 39.27 8.68
N ASN A 556 -6.73 37.97 8.65
CA ASN A 556 -5.37 37.42 8.53
C ASN A 556 -5.21 36.69 7.17
N PRO A 557 -5.21 37.41 6.04
CA PRO A 557 -5.30 36.82 4.71
C PRO A 557 -4.09 35.96 4.35
N ASP A 558 -2.88 36.33 4.78
CA ASP A 558 -1.66 35.56 4.46
C ASP A 558 -1.72 34.16 5.07
N LEU A 559 -2.10 34.06 6.34
CA LEU A 559 -2.26 32.78 7.03
C LEU A 559 -3.45 31.98 6.48
N ALA A 560 -4.53 32.66 6.08
CA ALA A 560 -5.66 32.04 5.41
C ALA A 560 -5.24 31.34 4.11
N VAL A 561 -4.40 32.01 3.30
CA VAL A 561 -3.86 31.43 2.05
C VAL A 561 -3.07 30.16 2.34
N GLU A 562 -2.20 30.15 3.34
CA GLU A 562 -1.44 28.94 3.72
C GLU A 562 -2.36 27.77 4.05
N TYR A 563 -3.40 28.00 4.84
CA TYR A 563 -4.39 26.98 5.19
C TYR A 563 -5.20 26.49 3.98
N PHE A 564 -5.65 27.41 3.12
CA PHE A 564 -6.34 27.05 1.88
C PHE A 564 -5.45 26.19 0.97
N LEU A 565 -4.19 26.58 0.79
CA LEU A 565 -3.23 25.83 -0.03
C LEU A 565 -2.97 24.45 0.56
N LYS A 566 -2.89 24.34 1.89
CA LYS A 566 -2.75 23.05 2.58
C LYS A 566 -3.96 22.14 2.33
N ALA A 567 -5.17 22.66 2.51
CA ALA A 567 -6.41 21.92 2.23
C ALA A 567 -6.46 21.40 0.79
N ILE A 568 -6.15 22.26 -0.19
CA ILE A 568 -6.17 21.94 -1.62
C ILE A 568 -5.08 20.93 -2.02
N SER A 569 -3.94 20.96 -1.34
CA SER A 569 -2.88 19.96 -1.55
C SER A 569 -3.31 18.56 -1.12
N LEU A 570 -4.14 18.46 -0.08
CA LEU A 570 -4.68 17.21 0.45
C LEU A 570 -5.91 16.74 -0.35
N ASP A 571 -6.82 17.66 -0.68
CA ASP A 571 -7.99 17.41 -1.51
C ASP A 571 -8.28 18.57 -2.49
N PRO A 572 -7.95 18.41 -3.78
CA PRO A 572 -8.10 19.47 -4.79
C PRO A 572 -9.54 19.89 -5.06
N ASP A 573 -10.52 19.04 -4.75
CA ASP A 573 -11.91 19.29 -5.09
C ASP A 573 -12.49 20.44 -4.26
N PHE A 574 -11.90 20.76 -3.11
CA PHE A 574 -12.25 21.96 -2.34
C PHE A 574 -12.10 23.25 -3.15
N ALA A 575 -11.12 23.31 -4.06
CA ALA A 575 -10.92 24.50 -4.86
C ALA A 575 -12.03 24.74 -5.90
N LEU A 576 -12.87 23.73 -6.14
CA LEU A 576 -13.98 23.77 -7.07
C LEU A 576 -15.31 24.09 -6.38
N THR A 577 -15.33 24.26 -5.05
CA THR A 577 -16.52 24.73 -4.34
C THR A 577 -16.88 26.13 -4.83
N GLN A 578 -18.18 26.38 -5.03
CA GLN A 578 -18.66 27.62 -5.64
C GLN A 578 -18.26 28.83 -4.79
N GLU A 579 -18.34 28.69 -3.47
CA GLU A 579 -18.01 29.71 -2.47
C GLU A 579 -16.54 30.09 -2.55
N PHE A 580 -15.64 29.09 -2.65
CA PHE A 580 -14.22 29.35 -2.77
C PHE A 580 -13.85 29.93 -4.14
N MET A 581 -14.47 29.42 -5.22
CA MET A 581 -14.30 30.00 -6.56
C MET A 581 -14.71 31.48 -6.61
N ASP A 582 -15.77 31.87 -5.90
CA ASP A 582 -16.21 33.26 -5.82
C ASP A 582 -15.27 34.13 -4.96
N LEU A 583 -14.62 33.56 -3.94
CA LEU A 583 -13.52 34.20 -3.21
C LEU A 583 -12.32 34.46 -4.13
N LEU A 584 -11.88 33.46 -4.89
CA LEU A 584 -10.71 33.56 -5.77
C LEU A 584 -10.89 34.62 -6.89
N LYS A 585 -12.13 34.88 -7.32
CA LYS A 585 -12.43 35.94 -8.29
C LYS A 585 -12.28 37.35 -7.69
N LYS A 586 -12.54 37.51 -6.40
CA LYS A 586 -12.46 38.80 -5.69
C LYS A 586 -11.04 39.12 -5.25
N GLU A 587 -10.30 38.09 -4.87
CA GLU A 587 -9.02 38.25 -4.18
C GLU A 587 -7.78 38.17 -5.09
N ARG A 588 -6.78 39.00 -4.77
CA ARG A 588 -5.54 39.11 -5.56
C ARG A 588 -4.67 37.86 -5.50
N PHE A 589 -4.83 36.99 -4.50
CA PHE A 589 -4.09 35.73 -4.35
C PHE A 589 -4.66 34.58 -5.20
N GLY A 590 -5.75 34.79 -5.94
CA GLY A 590 -6.39 33.75 -6.75
C GLY A 590 -5.43 33.02 -7.69
N TRP A 591 -4.44 33.72 -8.25
CA TRP A 591 -3.42 33.11 -9.12
C TRP A 591 -2.54 32.08 -8.39
N GLN A 592 -2.24 32.25 -7.09
CA GLN A 592 -1.44 31.30 -6.29
C GLN A 592 -2.18 29.98 -6.14
N VAL A 593 -3.48 30.06 -5.89
CA VAL A 593 -4.35 28.90 -5.74
C VAL A 593 -4.48 28.13 -7.05
N TYR A 594 -4.75 28.81 -8.17
CA TYR A 594 -4.80 28.15 -9.49
C TYR A 594 -3.44 27.57 -9.90
N ASN A 595 -2.32 28.20 -9.52
CA ASN A 595 -1.00 27.64 -9.74
C ASN A 595 -0.80 26.35 -8.91
N SER A 596 -1.14 26.36 -7.63
CA SER A 596 -1.08 25.17 -6.76
C SER A 596 -1.96 24.04 -7.28
N LEU A 597 -3.18 24.33 -7.73
CA LEU A 597 -4.06 23.36 -8.39
C LEU A 597 -3.45 22.79 -9.66
N GLY A 598 -2.82 23.63 -10.48
CA GLY A 598 -2.11 23.19 -11.68
C GLY A 598 -1.07 22.14 -11.33
N TRP A 599 -0.26 22.39 -10.30
CA TRP A 599 0.73 21.42 -9.82
C TRP A 599 0.10 20.17 -9.21
N THR A 600 -0.98 20.28 -8.45
CA THR A 600 -1.64 19.09 -7.88
C THR A 600 -2.25 18.21 -8.96
N TYR A 601 -2.88 18.79 -9.99
CA TYR A 601 -3.35 18.03 -11.14
C TYR A 601 -2.22 17.44 -11.97
N TYR A 602 -1.08 18.15 -12.08
CA TYR A 602 0.12 17.61 -12.72
C TYR A 602 0.63 16.35 -12.01
N GLN A 603 0.71 16.37 -10.67
CA GLN A 603 1.11 15.19 -9.87
C GLN A 603 0.12 14.02 -9.98
N LYS A 604 -1.17 14.32 -10.11
CA LYS A 604 -2.22 13.33 -10.41
C LYS A 604 -2.26 12.89 -11.89
N GLN A 605 -1.31 13.35 -12.71
CA GLN A 605 -1.21 13.07 -14.15
C GLN A 605 -2.42 13.55 -14.99
N MET A 606 -3.22 14.48 -14.44
CA MET A 606 -4.37 15.09 -15.13
C MET A 606 -3.91 16.34 -15.90
N TYR A 607 -3.07 16.14 -16.92
CA TYR A 607 -2.33 17.22 -17.59
C TYR A 607 -3.23 18.30 -18.25
N ASP A 608 -4.40 17.92 -18.77
CA ASP A 608 -5.33 18.89 -19.36
C ASP A 608 -5.97 19.82 -18.31
N LYS A 609 -6.34 19.26 -17.15
CA LYS A 609 -6.82 20.06 -16.01
C LYS A 609 -5.70 20.96 -15.49
N ALA A 610 -4.48 20.43 -15.35
CA ALA A 610 -3.30 21.19 -14.96
C ALA A 610 -3.05 22.40 -15.88
N MET A 611 -3.05 22.17 -17.21
CA MET A 611 -2.89 23.22 -18.22
C MET A 611 -3.96 24.31 -18.09
N ASN A 612 -5.23 23.93 -17.87
CA ASN A 612 -6.30 24.90 -17.72
C ASN A 612 -6.09 25.78 -16.47
N MET A 613 -5.72 25.17 -15.33
CA MET A 613 -5.45 25.92 -14.10
C MET A 613 -4.27 26.88 -14.25
N PHE A 614 -3.17 26.46 -14.90
CA PHE A 614 -2.06 27.37 -15.18
C PHE A 614 -2.44 28.51 -16.12
N LYS A 615 -3.28 28.26 -17.15
CA LYS A 615 -3.79 29.32 -18.04
C LYS A 615 -4.65 30.34 -17.29
N ILE A 616 -5.49 29.89 -16.36
CA ILE A 616 -6.30 30.79 -15.53
C ILE A 616 -5.38 31.63 -14.62
N SER A 617 -4.41 30.99 -13.95
CA SER A 617 -3.41 31.67 -13.12
C SER A 617 -2.66 32.76 -13.92
N LEU A 618 -2.22 32.45 -15.14
CA LEU A 618 -1.53 33.38 -16.03
C LEU A 618 -2.45 34.52 -16.52
N ARG A 619 -3.74 34.27 -16.74
CA ARG A 619 -4.70 35.31 -17.11
C ARG A 619 -4.91 36.32 -15.97
N ILE A 620 -4.95 35.83 -14.72
CA ILE A 620 -5.11 36.67 -13.52
C ILE A 620 -3.86 37.50 -13.28
N GLN A 621 -2.66 36.90 -13.39
CA GLN A 621 -1.40 37.63 -13.31
C GLN A 621 -0.44 37.27 -14.46
N PRO A 622 -0.47 38.04 -15.57
CA PRO A 622 0.36 37.78 -16.74
C PRO A 622 1.87 37.84 -16.50
N ASN A 623 2.36 38.53 -15.46
CA ASN A 623 3.79 38.72 -15.24
C ASN A 623 4.41 37.74 -14.22
N LYS A 624 3.76 36.60 -13.94
CA LYS A 624 4.26 35.58 -13.00
C LYS A 624 4.99 34.42 -13.69
N SER A 625 6.11 33.99 -13.10
CA SER A 625 6.96 32.92 -13.61
C SER A 625 6.37 31.52 -13.37
N GLU A 626 5.65 31.30 -12.27
CA GLU A 626 5.27 29.96 -11.79
C GLU A 626 4.25 29.27 -12.71
N ALA A 627 3.26 30.00 -13.21
CA ALA A 627 2.28 29.45 -14.14
C ALA A 627 2.91 29.05 -15.48
N ARG A 628 3.87 29.86 -15.97
CA ARG A 628 4.64 29.53 -17.18
C ARG A 628 5.52 28.31 -16.99
N LYS A 629 6.15 28.17 -15.83
CA LYS A 629 6.88 26.94 -15.44
C LYS A 629 5.97 25.73 -15.54
N GLY A 630 4.79 25.79 -14.93
CA GLY A 630 3.80 24.72 -14.98
C GLY A 630 3.36 24.37 -16.40
N MET A 631 3.07 25.38 -17.23
CA MET A 631 2.74 25.17 -18.65
C MET A 631 3.88 24.52 -19.42
N GLY A 632 5.13 24.93 -19.18
CA GLY A 632 6.32 24.34 -19.79
C GLY A 632 6.47 22.85 -19.47
N TYR A 633 6.27 22.47 -18.20
CA TYR A 633 6.27 21.08 -17.76
C TYR A 633 5.14 20.26 -18.41
N VAL A 634 3.93 20.81 -18.49
CA VAL A 634 2.82 20.12 -19.15
C VAL A 634 3.09 19.95 -20.65
N TYR A 635 3.58 20.98 -21.34
CA TYR A 635 3.92 20.86 -22.76
C TYR A 635 5.03 19.83 -23.01
N PHE A 636 6.03 19.74 -22.12
CA PHE A 636 7.07 18.72 -22.17
C PHE A 636 6.48 17.30 -22.12
N VAL A 637 5.59 17.03 -21.16
CA VAL A 637 4.95 15.71 -21.03
C VAL A 637 4.02 15.39 -22.20
N LYS A 638 3.42 16.41 -22.83
CA LYS A 638 2.61 16.26 -24.05
C LYS A 638 3.44 16.23 -25.34
N GLU A 639 4.76 16.12 -25.24
CA GLU A 639 5.72 16.05 -26.35
C GLU A 639 5.67 17.27 -27.29
N LYS A 640 5.20 18.41 -26.79
CA LYS A 640 5.13 19.68 -27.51
C LYS A 640 6.34 20.55 -27.17
N TYR A 641 7.51 20.12 -27.63
CA TYR A 641 8.80 20.66 -27.18
C TYR A 641 9.00 22.15 -27.51
N ASP A 642 8.60 22.64 -28.67
CA ASP A 642 8.71 24.07 -29.03
C ASP A 642 7.94 24.98 -28.06
N PHE A 643 6.72 24.57 -27.70
CA PHE A 643 5.90 25.29 -26.72
C PHE A 643 6.48 25.19 -25.30
N ALA A 644 7.06 24.03 -24.96
CA ALA A 644 7.74 23.85 -23.67
C ALA A 644 8.95 24.78 -23.54
N ILE A 645 9.80 24.87 -24.57
CA ILE A 645 10.95 25.78 -24.64
C ILE A 645 10.47 27.22 -24.44
N THR A 646 9.50 27.66 -25.26
CA THR A 646 8.98 29.03 -25.19
C THR A 646 8.48 29.40 -23.79
N MET A 647 7.72 28.51 -23.13
CA MET A 647 7.18 28.79 -21.79
C MET A 647 8.26 28.76 -20.70
N LEU A 648 9.23 27.85 -20.78
CA LEU A 648 10.31 27.74 -19.81
C LEU A 648 11.32 28.89 -19.94
N GLU A 649 11.63 29.36 -21.16
CA GLU A 649 12.46 30.53 -21.39
C GLU A 649 11.79 31.80 -20.84
N GLN A 650 10.50 32.01 -21.14
CA GLN A 650 9.75 33.12 -20.57
C GLN A 650 9.67 33.05 -19.03
N CYS A 651 9.59 31.85 -18.46
CA CYS A 651 9.65 31.65 -17.01
C CYS A 651 10.99 32.12 -16.44
N LEU A 652 12.10 31.64 -17.03
CA LEU A 652 13.47 31.95 -16.59
C LEU A 652 13.86 33.41 -16.84
N ALA A 653 13.26 34.08 -17.83
CA ALA A 653 13.45 35.51 -18.07
C ALA A 653 12.81 36.39 -16.98
N LEU A 654 11.69 35.95 -16.41
CA LEU A 654 10.99 36.65 -15.33
C LEU A 654 11.57 36.33 -13.95
N ASN A 655 11.94 35.07 -13.73
CA ASN A 655 12.60 34.61 -12.52
C ASN A 655 13.74 33.66 -12.90
N PRO A 656 15.01 34.09 -12.78
CA PRO A 656 16.17 33.26 -13.14
C PRO A 656 16.35 31.99 -12.31
N ASP A 657 15.74 31.91 -11.12
CA ASP A 657 15.79 30.77 -10.20
C ASP A 657 14.38 30.45 -9.63
N PRO A 658 13.47 29.89 -10.45
CA PRO A 658 12.14 29.49 -10.00
C PRO A 658 12.22 28.31 -9.04
N ASN A 659 11.32 28.29 -8.04
CA ASN A 659 11.25 27.18 -7.07
C ASN A 659 11.28 25.81 -7.76
N PRO A 660 12.03 24.84 -7.24
CA PRO A 660 12.11 23.50 -7.79
C PRO A 660 10.78 22.75 -7.70
N VAL A 661 10.65 21.68 -8.48
CA VAL A 661 9.48 20.80 -8.53
C VAL A 661 9.94 19.36 -8.33
N PHE A 662 9.33 18.65 -7.39
CA PHE A 662 9.53 17.21 -7.25
C PHE A 662 8.65 16.47 -8.25
N GLU A 663 9.24 15.68 -9.13
CA GLU A 663 8.52 14.84 -10.06
C GLU A 663 8.63 13.38 -9.64
N ARG A 664 7.50 12.66 -9.65
CA ARG A 664 7.51 11.22 -9.45
C ARG A 664 8.07 10.56 -10.70
N VAL A 665 9.27 10.00 -10.60
CA VAL A 665 9.88 9.19 -11.65
C VAL A 665 9.41 7.75 -11.43
N ALA A 666 8.62 7.23 -12.37
CA ALA A 666 8.10 5.86 -12.38
C ALA A 666 8.24 5.23 -13.78
N GLY A 667 8.04 3.92 -13.89
CA GLY A 667 8.15 3.21 -15.18
C GLY A 667 9.59 2.77 -15.50
N PRO A 668 9.94 2.51 -16.79
CA PRO A 668 11.20 1.88 -17.17
C PRO A 668 12.45 2.67 -16.75
N ASN A 669 12.30 3.95 -16.40
CA ASN A 669 13.37 4.85 -15.96
C ASN A 669 13.47 5.00 -14.43
N ALA A 670 12.79 4.14 -13.65
CA ALA A 670 12.90 4.10 -12.18
C ALA A 670 12.92 2.65 -11.66
N ILE A 671 13.77 2.35 -10.66
CA ILE A 671 13.83 1.02 -10.00
C ILE A 671 12.63 0.84 -9.06
N ALA A 672 12.21 1.93 -8.42
CA ALA A 672 10.97 2.10 -7.68
C ALA A 672 10.52 3.56 -7.86
N PRO A 673 9.23 3.89 -7.70
CA PRO A 673 8.79 5.28 -7.79
C PRO A 673 9.54 6.14 -6.77
N PHE A 674 10.31 7.12 -7.23
CA PHE A 674 11.02 8.07 -6.37
C PHE A 674 10.69 9.50 -6.81
N GLN A 675 10.90 10.45 -5.91
CA GLN A 675 10.73 11.87 -6.22
C GLN A 675 12.09 12.46 -6.59
N MET A 676 12.23 12.88 -7.84
CA MET A 676 13.41 13.62 -8.28
C MET A 676 13.08 15.10 -8.28
N GLN A 677 13.92 15.89 -7.61
CA GLN A 677 13.84 17.34 -7.72
C GLN A 677 14.28 17.76 -9.12
N THR A 678 13.49 18.60 -9.78
CA THR A 678 13.77 19.18 -11.09
C THR A 678 13.57 20.70 -11.03
N THR A 679 14.20 21.43 -11.94
CA THR A 679 14.03 22.89 -12.06
C THR A 679 13.53 23.25 -13.44
N ALA A 680 13.05 24.49 -13.60
CA ALA A 680 12.68 25.01 -14.91
C ALA A 680 13.85 24.90 -15.91
N ARG A 681 15.10 25.06 -15.43
CA ARG A 681 16.31 25.00 -16.23
C ARG A 681 16.71 23.57 -16.57
N THR A 682 16.63 22.61 -15.64
CA THR A 682 16.87 21.20 -15.99
C THR A 682 15.82 20.68 -16.96
N LYS A 683 14.55 21.09 -16.79
CA LYS A 683 13.48 20.74 -17.72
C LYS A 683 13.73 21.34 -19.10
N LEU A 684 14.17 22.60 -19.19
CA LEU A 684 14.53 23.24 -20.45
C LEU A 684 15.72 22.53 -21.12
N GLY A 685 16.77 22.22 -20.35
CA GLY A 685 17.91 21.45 -20.84
C GLY A 685 17.51 20.07 -21.39
N ARG A 686 16.64 19.35 -20.69
CA ARG A 686 16.10 18.07 -21.15
C ARG A 686 15.25 18.22 -22.42
N THR A 687 14.49 19.31 -22.52
CA THR A 687 13.68 19.62 -23.71
C THR A 687 14.56 19.85 -24.93
N HIS A 688 15.61 20.66 -24.80
CA HIS A 688 16.61 20.85 -25.87
C HIS A 688 17.33 19.54 -26.24
N TYR A 689 17.68 18.71 -25.26
CA TYR A 689 18.31 17.41 -25.53
C TYR A 689 17.43 16.52 -26.41
N ILE A 690 16.14 16.43 -26.10
CA ILE A 690 15.18 15.63 -26.89
C ILE A 690 14.95 16.24 -28.27
N ASN A 691 14.94 17.58 -28.37
CA ASN A 691 14.79 18.31 -29.63
C ASN A 691 16.05 18.25 -30.52
N GLY A 692 17.15 17.67 -30.05
CA GLY A 692 18.42 17.54 -30.78
C GLY A 692 19.39 18.72 -30.57
N ASP A 693 19.00 19.75 -29.82
CA ASP A 693 19.82 20.93 -29.53
C ASP A 693 20.82 20.67 -28.38
N ILE A 694 21.72 19.71 -28.58
CA ILE A 694 22.60 19.17 -27.51
C ILE A 694 23.48 20.26 -26.88
N SER A 695 23.96 21.23 -27.67
CA SER A 695 24.76 22.35 -27.17
C SER A 695 23.97 23.25 -26.22
N MET A 696 22.72 23.56 -26.54
CA MET A 696 21.81 24.31 -25.66
C MET A 696 21.49 23.53 -24.40
N ALA A 697 21.27 22.21 -24.51
CA ALA A 697 21.03 21.34 -23.36
C ALA A 697 22.19 21.39 -22.35
N ILE A 698 23.43 21.24 -22.83
CA ILE A 698 24.64 21.30 -21.99
C ILE A 698 24.75 22.66 -21.31
N ASN A 699 24.48 23.75 -22.03
CA ASN A 699 24.52 25.09 -21.45
C ASN A 699 23.54 25.24 -20.28
N GLN A 700 22.29 24.81 -20.46
CA GLN A 700 21.29 24.89 -19.41
C GLN A 700 21.65 24.05 -18.18
N PHE A 701 22.15 22.82 -18.37
CA PHE A 701 22.53 21.99 -17.22
C PHE A 701 23.78 22.52 -16.49
N ASN A 702 24.76 23.07 -17.20
CA ASN A 702 25.94 23.69 -16.56
C ASN A 702 25.56 24.95 -15.77
N GLU A 703 24.66 25.77 -16.33
CA GLU A 703 24.12 26.94 -15.64
C GLU A 703 23.32 26.54 -14.39
N GLU A 704 22.55 25.45 -14.44
CA GLU A 704 21.88 24.91 -13.26
C GLU A 704 22.89 24.47 -12.20
N ILE A 705 23.93 23.73 -12.56
CA ILE A 705 24.94 23.24 -11.61
C ILE A 705 25.73 24.41 -10.99
N ARG A 706 25.92 25.50 -11.75
CA ARG A 706 26.55 26.73 -11.24
C ARG A 706 25.72 27.40 -10.16
N LEU A 707 24.39 27.42 -10.33
CA LEU A 707 23.46 28.03 -9.37
C LEU A 707 23.17 27.09 -8.19
N ASN A 708 22.90 25.82 -8.49
CA ASN A 708 22.49 24.76 -7.58
C ASN A 708 23.40 23.53 -7.74
N PRO A 709 24.52 23.46 -7.00
CA PRO A 709 25.50 22.36 -7.12
C PRO A 709 24.98 20.97 -6.71
N ILE A 710 23.84 20.90 -6.02
CA ILE A 710 23.22 19.67 -5.50
C ILE A 710 21.95 19.37 -6.32
N GLN A 711 22.09 19.25 -7.64
CA GLN A 711 20.97 19.02 -8.55
C GLN A 711 21.17 17.72 -9.38
N PRO A 712 20.65 16.57 -8.92
CA PRO A 712 20.93 15.26 -9.54
C PRO A 712 20.41 15.15 -10.98
N ASP A 713 19.27 15.76 -11.31
CA ASP A 713 18.70 15.75 -12.67
C ASP A 713 19.59 16.51 -13.68
N ALA A 714 20.31 17.56 -13.23
CA ALA A 714 21.23 18.30 -14.09
C ALA A 714 22.45 17.45 -14.47
N PHE A 715 23.02 16.73 -13.50
CA PHE A 715 24.12 15.79 -13.76
C PHE A 715 23.69 14.59 -14.61
N ASP A 716 22.48 14.05 -14.41
CA ASP A 716 21.94 13.01 -15.29
C ASP A 716 21.78 13.54 -16.73
N GLY A 717 21.17 14.71 -16.89
CA GLY A 717 21.01 15.39 -18.18
C GLY A 717 22.33 15.66 -18.90
N LEU A 718 23.36 16.14 -18.18
CA LEU A 718 24.71 16.30 -18.72
C LEU A 718 25.32 14.97 -19.15
N GLY A 719 25.14 13.92 -18.35
CA GLY A 719 25.63 12.59 -18.67
C GLY A 719 25.15 12.14 -20.05
N TRP A 720 23.85 12.26 -20.30
CA TRP A 720 23.24 11.92 -21.59
C TRP A 720 23.68 12.85 -22.72
N ALA A 721 23.74 14.16 -22.48
CA ALA A 721 24.18 15.12 -23.49
C ALA A 721 25.65 14.91 -23.91
N TYR A 722 26.54 14.62 -22.95
CA TYR A 722 27.94 14.28 -23.24
C TYR A 722 28.07 12.94 -23.94
N LEU A 723 27.25 11.95 -23.57
CA LEU A 723 27.28 10.64 -24.23
C LEU A 723 26.88 10.78 -25.71
N ASN A 724 25.87 11.59 -26.02
CA ASN A 724 25.43 11.89 -27.38
C ASN A 724 26.54 12.62 -28.20
N GLN A 725 27.32 13.51 -27.57
CA GLN A 725 28.51 14.13 -28.20
C GLN A 725 29.74 13.22 -28.30
N GLY A 726 29.67 11.97 -27.83
CA GLY A 726 30.82 11.06 -27.78
C GLY A 726 31.87 11.40 -26.71
N ARG A 727 31.54 12.30 -25.77
CA ARG A 727 32.37 12.74 -24.64
C ARG A 727 32.24 11.77 -23.46
N ILE A 728 32.66 10.53 -23.67
CA ILE A 728 32.32 9.39 -22.78
C ILE A 728 32.87 9.54 -21.36
N LEU A 729 34.07 10.11 -21.19
CA LEU A 729 34.68 10.28 -19.85
C LEU A 729 33.89 11.28 -19.01
N GLU A 730 33.45 12.37 -19.62
CA GLU A 730 32.65 13.42 -18.99
C GLU A 730 31.24 12.91 -18.69
N ALA A 731 30.65 12.16 -19.63
CA ALA A 731 29.39 11.46 -19.43
C ALA A 731 29.43 10.55 -18.19
N ARG A 732 30.47 9.71 -18.08
CA ARG A 732 30.67 8.83 -16.92
C ARG A 732 30.79 9.61 -15.61
N SER A 733 31.55 10.71 -15.62
CA SER A 733 31.73 11.55 -14.44
C SER A 733 30.40 12.17 -13.99
N ALA A 734 29.63 12.69 -14.94
CA ALA A 734 28.32 13.28 -14.68
C ALA A 734 27.33 12.24 -14.13
N PHE A 735 27.24 11.05 -14.74
CA PHE A 735 26.38 9.99 -14.22
C PHE A 735 26.77 9.52 -12.81
N ASN A 736 28.06 9.38 -12.52
CA ASN A 736 28.50 9.04 -11.16
C ASN A 736 28.07 10.10 -10.15
N LYS A 737 28.18 11.40 -10.50
CA LYS A 737 27.73 12.48 -9.61
C LYS A 737 26.22 12.49 -9.44
N ALA A 738 25.45 12.23 -10.51
CA ALA A 738 24.00 12.08 -10.44
C ALA A 738 23.59 10.94 -9.50
N ILE A 739 24.29 9.79 -9.54
CA ILE A 739 24.04 8.63 -8.67
C ILE A 739 24.47 8.91 -7.22
N GLU A 740 25.54 9.67 -7.02
CA GLU A 740 25.98 10.09 -5.68
C GLU A 740 24.92 10.98 -5.01
N LEU A 741 24.34 11.91 -5.77
CA LEU A 741 23.33 12.85 -5.28
C LEU A 741 21.93 12.23 -5.17
N GLU A 742 21.55 11.36 -6.11
CA GLU A 742 20.29 10.62 -6.09
C GLU A 742 20.51 9.14 -6.46
N PRO A 743 20.75 8.27 -5.46
CA PRO A 743 21.03 6.86 -5.69
C PRO A 743 19.92 6.08 -6.41
N LEU A 744 18.66 6.56 -6.35
CA LEU A 744 17.49 5.94 -7.02
C LEU A 744 17.36 6.32 -8.50
N ASN A 745 18.22 7.21 -9.02
CA ASN A 745 18.19 7.67 -10.41
C ASN A 745 18.63 6.57 -11.40
N ASN A 746 17.68 5.74 -11.84
CA ASN A 746 17.92 4.65 -12.79
C ASN A 746 18.34 5.15 -14.18
N SER A 747 17.93 6.36 -14.58
CA SER A 747 18.41 7.00 -15.82
C SER A 747 19.93 7.14 -15.79
N ALA A 748 20.47 7.63 -14.68
CA ALA A 748 21.91 7.78 -14.51
C ALA A 748 22.64 6.42 -14.44
N HIS A 749 22.06 5.40 -13.79
CA HIS A 749 22.62 4.04 -13.80
C HIS A 749 22.67 3.43 -15.20
N LYS A 750 21.62 3.60 -16.01
CA LYS A 750 21.59 3.16 -17.42
C LYS A 750 22.66 3.87 -18.24
N GLY A 751 22.69 5.20 -18.17
CA GLY A 751 23.68 6.00 -18.89
C GLY A 751 25.12 5.67 -18.49
N LEU A 752 25.36 5.40 -17.20
CA LEU A 752 26.66 4.93 -16.73
C LEU A 752 27.07 3.58 -17.33
N ASN A 753 26.13 2.63 -17.44
CA ASN A 753 26.39 1.33 -18.05
C ASN A 753 26.66 1.47 -19.55
N GLU A 754 25.90 2.31 -20.24
CA GLU A 754 26.09 2.60 -21.66
C GLU A 754 27.46 3.25 -21.92
N ALA A 755 27.83 4.27 -21.14
CA ALA A 755 29.15 4.89 -21.21
C ALA A 755 30.28 3.88 -20.98
N LYS A 756 30.10 2.90 -20.08
CA LYS A 756 31.07 1.81 -19.85
C LYS A 756 31.16 0.85 -21.03
N LEU A 757 30.03 0.49 -21.65
CA LEU A 757 30.00 -0.37 -22.83
C LEU A 757 30.74 0.29 -24.00
N VAL A 758 30.42 1.55 -24.31
CA VAL A 758 31.08 2.29 -25.40
C VAL A 758 32.58 2.44 -25.15
N MET A 759 33.02 2.69 -23.91
CA MET A 759 34.46 2.67 -23.58
C MET A 759 35.11 1.31 -23.81
N THR A 760 34.41 0.23 -23.46
CA THR A 760 34.92 -1.14 -23.61
C THR A 760 35.06 -1.50 -25.09
N GLU A 761 34.07 -1.18 -25.91
CA GLU A 761 34.13 -1.34 -27.37
C GLU A 761 35.25 -0.52 -28.00
N LYS A 762 35.42 0.75 -27.59
CA LYS A 762 36.48 1.62 -28.09
C LYS A 762 37.87 1.05 -27.75
N ARG A 763 38.04 0.48 -26.55
CA ARG A 763 39.26 -0.23 -26.12
C ARG A 763 39.52 -1.52 -26.90
N LEU A 764 38.48 -2.31 -27.17
CA LEU A 764 38.57 -3.53 -27.97
C LEU A 764 38.97 -3.21 -29.42
N LYS A 765 38.36 -2.19 -30.03
CA LYS A 765 38.72 -1.71 -31.38
C LYS A 765 40.15 -1.19 -31.46
N THR A 766 40.64 -0.46 -30.45
CA THR A 766 42.06 -0.02 -30.42
C THR A 766 43.03 -1.18 -30.25
N LYS A 767 42.68 -2.21 -29.45
CA LYS A 767 43.48 -3.43 -29.33
C LYS A 767 43.54 -4.24 -30.64
N ILE A 768 42.44 -4.31 -31.39
CA ILE A 768 42.37 -5.03 -32.66
C ILE A 768 43.06 -4.25 -33.79
N ALA A 769 43.05 -2.91 -33.73
CA ALA A 769 43.69 -2.02 -34.71
C ALA A 769 45.21 -1.86 -34.54
N SER A 770 45.85 -2.61 -33.65
CA SER A 770 47.31 -2.61 -33.45
C SER A 770 47.94 -3.86 -34.09
N PRO A 771 48.58 -3.81 -35.28
CA PRO A 771 49.22 -4.99 -35.88
C PRO A 771 50.61 -5.24 -35.28
N PHE A 772 50.83 -6.48 -34.83
CA PHE A 772 52.07 -7.25 -34.65
C PHE A 772 53.44 -6.52 -34.52
N PHE A 773 54.15 -6.79 -33.42
CA PHE A 773 55.62 -6.88 -33.47
C PHE A 773 56.02 -8.32 -33.82
N SER A 774 56.66 -8.48 -34.98
CA SER A 774 57.16 -9.72 -35.55
C SER A 774 58.25 -10.35 -34.66
N LEU A 775 58.06 -11.62 -34.28
CA LEU A 775 59.14 -12.50 -33.85
C LEU A 775 60.04 -12.77 -35.06
N LYS A 776 61.20 -12.11 -35.11
CA LYS A 776 62.30 -12.50 -36.00
C LYS A 776 62.85 -13.84 -35.50
N THR A 777 62.62 -14.90 -36.26
CA THR A 777 63.43 -16.12 -36.22
C THR A 777 64.77 -15.83 -36.90
N SER A 778 65.87 -15.99 -36.17
CA SER A 778 67.23 -15.99 -36.73
C SER A 778 67.67 -17.42 -36.99
N PRO A 779 68.18 -17.74 -38.21
CA PRO A 779 68.79 -19.03 -38.49
C PRO A 779 70.29 -18.99 -38.15
N ASN A 780 70.72 -19.92 -37.30
CA ASN A 780 71.95 -20.73 -37.42
C ASN A 780 72.01 -21.75 -36.28
#